data_AF-A0A6J5TY28-F1
#
_entry.id   AF-A0A6J5TY28-F1
#
_cell.length_a   1.000
_cell.length_b   1.000
_cell.length_c   1.000
_cell.angle_alpha   90.00
_cell.angle_beta   90.00
_cell.angle_gamma   90.00
#
_symmetry.space_group_name_H-M   'P 1'
#
loop_
_entity.id
_entity.type
_entity.pdbx_description
1 polymer ?
#
loop_
_entity_poly.entity_id
_entity_poly.type
_entity_poly.pdbx_seq_one_letter_code
_entity_poly.pdbx_strand_id
1 'polypeptide(L)'
;MAISADAAVVELLDSSNYVDWSVLVKNYLLAQDLWDAVEEEYEDDDEEEEEEEADDKFKAWRKKNATALHKIQVSCGRKAFSLIRNATSAKHAWDTLAEKFKPKKPPIRMVKTVVPADAIVVEVLNKDNYEHWSALVKNYLVAQDLWEVVEATAEPPTPEQEAEADDQFKTWRKKNATALHTIQVSCGPDAFSMIKEISSAKIAWETLAEKHMPQPSLLINSFVQSANSSSNPDAAIAAEHDPYQPFFAAVKLGDWRKAKEFLTRDPNAIRARSSTGGTALHIATKFGHEHIVEELVQLMTPEDLEIQKHTSWTALHFAARLNFKMVECMVRKNKKLLGIAEESNGLTPILLAAQFDLWDIVRYLYSLTPIQDLMPENGPYGAALVCFCLLAKQFDIAWELLQRCPRLVITKDVWGVSPIRALADIPSAFPSGTPLKFWEKWIYDGIHIQHPPAIHDVHVNVENLEEKLGNQNISSSVFGLTQGPSSSLRKLLGINRICEMKLIHARSLYILDYMCEVVKHLDTQDMQDGLVYEAIFQAVRSGTIEFVIRLCKVDPDILWRTNSMRRNIFQYSIERRQEKVYSLIYGVGQRNLIATFADASGNDMLHLAGMLSPTEKLDRISGAALQMQRERQWFKEVKSLVVLPSGVGAYNKQGMRPHELFTQNHNKLKEEGEKWMKDTATSCTVVGALTITIMFAAAFTVPGGNNGGTGFPFVDVFGNPYITICRRRFPKILTHKDDNRPFNTLDLHRFHDGCLLFCSFPYAS
;
A
#
# COMPACT_ATOMS: atom_id res chain seq x y z
N MET A 1 7.25 -33.82 -11.04
CA MET A 1 8.28 -33.55 -10.02
C MET A 1 8.11 -32.11 -9.61
N ALA A 2 7.85 -31.87 -8.33
CA ALA A 2 7.77 -30.52 -7.76
C ALA A 2 9.16 -29.88 -7.81
N ILE A 3 9.25 -28.64 -8.27
CA ILE A 3 10.50 -27.85 -8.24
C ILE A 3 10.61 -27.26 -6.83
N SER A 4 11.74 -27.55 -6.17
CA SER A 4 12.08 -27.16 -4.80
C SER A 4 12.26 -25.65 -4.66
N ALA A 5 12.05 -25.10 -3.46
CA ALA A 5 12.18 -23.70 -3.04
C ALA A 5 13.62 -23.10 -3.18
N ASP A 6 14.49 -23.77 -3.93
CA ASP A 6 15.93 -23.49 -4.04
C ASP A 6 16.38 -23.60 -5.52
N ALA A 7 15.46 -23.30 -6.44
CA ALA A 7 15.65 -23.42 -7.88
C ALA A 7 16.50 -22.27 -8.42
N ALA A 8 17.65 -22.61 -9.00
CA ALA A 8 18.59 -21.64 -9.60
C ALA A 8 18.00 -20.86 -10.79
N VAL A 9 16.91 -21.34 -11.42
CA VAL A 9 16.25 -20.70 -12.57
C VAL A 9 14.76 -21.07 -12.61
N VAL A 10 13.90 -20.15 -13.04
CA VAL A 10 12.44 -20.33 -13.21
C VAL A 10 12.09 -21.23 -14.42
N GLU A 11 12.98 -21.30 -15.42
CA GLU A 11 12.85 -22.18 -16.60
C GLU A 11 14.07 -23.11 -16.74
N LEU A 12 13.82 -24.40 -17.03
CA LEU A 12 14.88 -25.40 -17.22
C LEU A 12 15.53 -25.25 -18.61
N LEU A 13 16.83 -25.55 -18.72
CA LEU A 13 17.55 -25.52 -20.00
C LEU A 13 16.90 -26.43 -21.06
N ASP A 14 16.61 -25.85 -22.22
CA ASP A 14 16.14 -26.52 -23.43
C ASP A 14 16.95 -26.11 -24.68
N SER A 15 16.53 -26.58 -25.86
CA SER A 15 17.26 -26.36 -27.12
C SER A 15 17.25 -24.92 -27.64
N SER A 16 16.49 -24.02 -27.02
CA SER A 16 16.21 -22.66 -27.50
C SER A 16 16.54 -21.56 -26.51
N ASN A 17 16.70 -21.86 -25.21
CA ASN A 17 16.85 -20.84 -24.16
C ASN A 17 18.26 -20.76 -23.53
N TYR A 18 19.28 -21.36 -24.15
CA TYR A 18 20.64 -21.43 -23.58
C TYR A 18 21.23 -20.07 -23.18
N VAL A 19 21.03 -19.03 -23.99
CA VAL A 19 21.59 -17.69 -23.73
C VAL A 19 21.02 -17.13 -22.41
N ASP A 20 19.69 -17.13 -22.28
CA ASP A 20 19.00 -16.60 -21.11
C ASP A 20 19.25 -17.48 -19.87
N TRP A 21 19.27 -18.81 -20.04
CA TRP A 21 19.63 -19.76 -18.99
C TRP A 21 21.06 -19.54 -18.47
N SER A 22 22.04 -19.37 -19.36
CA SER A 22 23.45 -19.25 -18.98
C SER A 22 23.74 -17.99 -18.17
N VAL A 23 23.04 -16.88 -18.46
CA VAL A 23 23.14 -15.63 -17.68
C VAL A 23 22.58 -15.83 -16.29
N LEU A 24 21.38 -16.43 -16.16
CA LEU A 24 20.72 -16.61 -14.88
C LEU A 24 21.49 -17.56 -13.96
N VAL A 25 21.97 -18.69 -14.48
CA VAL A 25 22.74 -19.65 -13.68
C VAL A 25 24.11 -19.09 -13.31
N LYS A 26 24.79 -18.36 -14.21
CA LYS A 26 26.07 -17.71 -13.89
C LYS A 26 25.91 -16.71 -12.75
N ASN A 27 24.91 -15.84 -12.81
CA ASN A 27 24.66 -14.85 -11.76
C ASN A 27 24.25 -15.50 -10.44
N TYR A 28 23.48 -16.59 -10.47
CA TYR A 28 23.16 -17.39 -9.28
C TYR A 28 24.42 -17.99 -8.64
N LEU A 29 25.31 -18.59 -9.44
CA LEU A 29 26.56 -19.19 -8.94
C LEU A 29 27.52 -18.14 -8.38
N LEU A 30 27.58 -16.94 -9.00
CA LEU A 30 28.33 -15.80 -8.47
C LEU A 30 27.75 -15.32 -7.12
N ALA A 31 26.43 -15.25 -6.99
CA ALA A 31 25.78 -14.86 -5.73
C ALA A 31 26.05 -15.86 -4.58
N GLN A 32 26.23 -17.14 -4.92
CA GLN A 32 26.52 -18.21 -3.97
C GLN A 32 28.02 -18.48 -3.74
N ASP A 33 28.92 -17.69 -4.33
CA ASP A 33 30.37 -17.89 -4.24
C ASP A 33 30.85 -19.26 -4.78
N LEU A 34 30.22 -19.70 -5.87
CA LEU A 34 30.42 -21.01 -6.50
C LEU A 34 31.00 -20.92 -7.93
N TRP A 35 31.09 -19.73 -8.51
CA TRP A 35 31.49 -19.56 -9.91
C TRP A 35 32.97 -19.88 -10.16
N ASP A 36 33.85 -19.63 -9.19
CA ASP A 36 35.29 -19.89 -9.31
C ASP A 36 35.58 -21.37 -9.61
N ALA A 37 34.78 -22.29 -9.07
CA ALA A 37 34.88 -23.74 -9.34
C ALA A 37 34.39 -24.15 -10.76
N VAL A 38 33.79 -23.22 -11.50
CA VAL A 38 33.39 -23.37 -12.91
C VAL A 38 34.42 -22.72 -13.84
N GLU A 39 35.10 -21.67 -13.39
CA GLU A 39 36.09 -20.92 -14.18
C GLU A 39 37.48 -21.59 -14.14
N GLU A 40 37.91 -22.05 -12.98
CA GLU A 40 39.26 -22.59 -12.73
C GLU A 40 39.22 -24.08 -12.32
N GLU A 41 40.15 -24.89 -12.84
CA GLU A 41 40.41 -26.22 -12.30
C GLU A 41 41.47 -26.07 -11.21
N TYR A 42 41.37 -26.84 -10.13
CA TYR A 42 42.35 -26.79 -9.04
C TYR A 42 43.72 -27.25 -9.55
N GLU A 43 44.69 -26.34 -9.63
CA GLU A 43 46.09 -26.60 -9.91
C GLU A 43 46.87 -26.46 -8.58
N ASP A 44 47.56 -27.53 -8.15
CA ASP A 44 48.47 -27.50 -6.97
C ASP A 44 49.75 -26.77 -7.38
N ASP A 45 49.74 -25.44 -7.35
CA ASP A 45 50.88 -24.61 -7.79
C ASP A 45 51.78 -24.12 -6.65
N ASP A 46 51.40 -24.36 -5.38
CA ASP A 46 52.15 -23.87 -4.22
C ASP A 46 53.03 -24.98 -3.61
N GLU A 47 54.25 -25.17 -4.12
CA GLU A 47 55.27 -26.09 -3.55
C GLU A 47 55.73 -25.71 -2.11
N GLU A 48 55.24 -24.60 -1.55
CA GLU A 48 55.59 -24.08 -0.22
C GLU A 48 54.44 -24.07 0.81
N GLU A 49 53.20 -24.50 0.47
CA GLU A 49 52.08 -24.59 1.44
C GLU A 49 52.18 -25.87 2.31
N GLU A 50 51.92 -25.76 3.62
CA GLU A 50 51.95 -26.91 4.54
C GLU A 50 50.92 -27.98 4.13
N GLU A 51 51.27 -29.28 4.19
CA GLU A 51 50.40 -30.41 3.75
C GLU A 51 48.97 -30.37 4.32
N GLU A 52 48.78 -29.84 5.54
CA GLU A 52 47.46 -29.67 6.16
C GLU A 52 46.63 -28.53 5.53
N GLU A 53 47.27 -27.42 5.14
CA GLU A 53 46.60 -26.25 4.57
C GLU A 53 46.18 -26.51 3.11
N ALA A 54 47.02 -27.22 2.35
CA ALA A 54 46.70 -27.70 1.00
C ALA A 54 45.53 -28.70 0.98
N ASP A 55 45.47 -29.64 1.94
CA ASP A 55 44.37 -30.61 2.04
C ASP A 55 43.02 -29.93 2.38
N ASP A 56 43.05 -28.88 3.21
CA ASP A 56 41.85 -28.12 3.56
C ASP A 56 41.36 -27.20 2.42
N LYS A 57 42.28 -26.57 1.68
CA LYS A 57 42.00 -25.79 0.46
C LYS A 57 41.38 -26.69 -0.63
N PHE A 58 41.92 -27.89 -0.83
CA PHE A 58 41.37 -28.89 -1.75
C PHE A 58 39.99 -29.41 -1.32
N LYS A 59 39.76 -29.67 -0.03
CA LYS A 59 38.43 -30.04 0.49
C LYS A 59 37.40 -28.93 0.28
N ALA A 60 37.77 -27.67 0.53
CA ALA A 60 36.91 -26.52 0.34
C ALA A 60 36.53 -26.34 -1.15
N TRP A 61 37.50 -26.42 -2.06
CA TRP A 61 37.27 -26.40 -3.50
C TRP A 61 36.38 -27.56 -3.95
N ARG A 62 36.64 -28.80 -3.49
CA ARG A 62 35.84 -29.98 -3.82
C ARG A 62 34.37 -29.80 -3.43
N LYS A 63 34.11 -29.18 -2.27
CA LYS A 63 32.75 -28.87 -1.81
C LYS A 63 32.07 -27.81 -2.68
N LYS A 64 32.78 -26.75 -3.06
CA LYS A 64 32.29 -25.72 -3.98
C LYS A 64 31.97 -26.32 -5.36
N ASN A 65 32.89 -27.09 -5.95
CA ASN A 65 32.71 -27.78 -7.24
C ASN A 65 31.51 -28.74 -7.22
N ALA A 66 31.36 -29.57 -6.19
CA ALA A 66 30.22 -30.48 -6.08
C ALA A 66 28.87 -29.73 -5.96
N THR A 67 28.85 -28.61 -5.22
CA THR A 67 27.65 -27.78 -5.04
C THR A 67 27.29 -27.06 -6.34
N ALA A 68 28.27 -26.48 -7.03
CA ALA A 68 28.09 -25.84 -8.33
C ALA A 68 27.57 -26.83 -9.38
N LEU A 69 28.16 -28.02 -9.45
CA LEU A 69 27.73 -29.10 -10.36
C LEU A 69 26.29 -29.51 -10.11
N HIS A 70 25.90 -29.70 -8.84
CA HIS A 70 24.53 -30.04 -8.48
C HIS A 70 23.54 -28.95 -8.90
N LYS A 71 23.87 -27.67 -8.67
CA LYS A 71 23.03 -26.54 -9.06
C LYS A 71 22.86 -26.42 -10.58
N ILE A 72 23.93 -26.65 -11.36
CA ILE A 72 23.87 -26.73 -12.82
C ILE A 72 22.96 -27.89 -13.26
N GLN A 73 23.11 -29.07 -12.67
CA GLN A 73 22.33 -30.26 -12.99
C GLN A 73 20.82 -30.09 -12.74
N VAL A 74 20.42 -29.49 -11.62
CA VAL A 74 19.00 -29.28 -11.30
C VAL A 74 18.35 -28.14 -12.11
N SER A 75 19.16 -27.24 -12.67
CA SER A 75 18.69 -26.19 -13.59
C SER A 75 18.49 -26.67 -15.04
N CYS A 76 18.81 -27.95 -15.33
CA CYS A 76 18.74 -28.51 -16.67
C CYS A 76 17.44 -29.28 -16.93
N GLY A 77 16.88 -29.13 -18.13
CA GLY A 77 15.80 -30.00 -18.60
C GLY A 77 16.29 -31.44 -18.83
N ARG A 78 15.36 -32.41 -18.90
CA ARG A 78 15.68 -33.86 -19.00
C ARG A 78 16.70 -34.20 -20.11
N LYS A 79 16.66 -33.49 -21.25
CA LYS A 79 17.60 -33.67 -22.38
C LYS A 79 19.00 -33.14 -22.06
N ALA A 80 19.10 -31.92 -21.54
CA ALA A 80 20.39 -31.32 -21.15
C ALA A 80 21.05 -32.10 -20.00
N PHE A 81 20.28 -32.50 -18.98
CA PHE A 81 20.77 -33.32 -17.87
C PHE A 81 21.38 -34.65 -18.35
N SER A 82 20.81 -35.27 -19.39
CA SER A 82 21.34 -36.54 -19.92
C SER A 82 22.76 -36.43 -20.49
N LEU A 83 23.17 -35.23 -20.94
CA LEU A 83 24.50 -34.96 -21.48
C LEU A 83 25.54 -34.78 -20.36
N ILE A 84 25.13 -34.21 -19.22
CA ILE A 84 26.02 -33.88 -18.10
C ILE A 84 25.89 -34.81 -16.88
N ARG A 85 25.05 -35.85 -16.97
CA ARG A 85 24.81 -36.80 -15.85
C ARG A 85 26.09 -37.45 -15.32
N ASN A 86 27.07 -37.63 -16.19
CA ASN A 86 28.35 -38.27 -15.86
C ASN A 86 29.48 -37.26 -15.66
N ALA A 87 29.20 -35.95 -15.66
CA ALA A 87 30.22 -34.93 -15.45
C ALA A 87 30.77 -35.00 -14.02
N THR A 88 32.09 -34.95 -13.89
CA THR A 88 32.81 -35.03 -12.60
C THR A 88 33.19 -33.66 -12.05
N SER A 89 33.14 -32.60 -12.86
CA SER A 89 33.35 -31.21 -12.44
C SER A 89 32.26 -30.28 -12.98
N ALA A 90 32.02 -29.18 -12.26
CA ALA A 90 31.07 -28.14 -12.65
C ALA A 90 31.50 -27.45 -13.95
N LYS A 91 32.80 -27.22 -14.14
CA LYS A 91 33.41 -26.73 -15.39
C LYS A 91 33.12 -27.63 -16.59
N HIS A 92 33.40 -28.94 -16.46
CA HIS A 92 33.11 -29.90 -17.53
C HIS A 92 31.62 -29.94 -17.89
N ALA A 93 30.72 -29.89 -16.90
CA ALA A 93 29.29 -29.82 -17.13
C ALA A 93 28.89 -28.53 -17.86
N TRP A 94 29.43 -27.38 -17.45
CA TRP A 94 29.15 -26.07 -18.05
C TRP A 94 29.61 -26.00 -19.51
N ASP A 95 30.84 -26.41 -19.79
CA ASP A 95 31.42 -26.40 -21.14
C ASP A 95 30.70 -27.34 -22.09
N THR A 96 30.29 -28.52 -21.60
CA THR A 96 29.50 -29.49 -22.39
C THR A 96 28.16 -28.89 -22.82
N LEU A 97 27.48 -28.16 -21.93
CA LEU A 97 26.22 -27.49 -22.27
C LEU A 97 26.44 -26.31 -23.22
N ALA A 98 27.53 -25.55 -23.02
CA ALA A 98 27.92 -24.46 -23.89
C ALA A 98 28.19 -24.95 -25.32
N GLU A 99 28.94 -26.04 -25.49
CA GLU A 99 29.21 -26.62 -26.80
C GLU A 99 27.92 -27.06 -27.49
N LYS A 100 26.98 -27.66 -26.73
CA LYS A 100 25.80 -28.28 -27.34
C LYS A 100 24.67 -27.31 -27.65
N PHE A 101 24.46 -26.29 -26.83
CA PHE A 101 23.25 -25.46 -26.87
C PHE A 101 23.51 -23.98 -27.17
N LYS A 102 24.77 -23.50 -27.15
CA LYS A 102 25.10 -22.12 -27.52
C LYS A 102 24.80 -21.90 -29.02
N PRO A 103 23.85 -21.01 -29.36
CA PRO A 103 23.42 -20.85 -30.75
C PRO A 103 24.51 -20.19 -31.61
N LYS A 104 24.71 -20.68 -32.84
CA LYS A 104 25.70 -20.13 -33.79
C LYS A 104 25.26 -18.81 -34.47
N LYS A 105 23.99 -18.40 -34.33
CA LYS A 105 23.40 -17.10 -34.73
C LYS A 105 22.16 -16.81 -33.85
N PRO A 106 21.81 -15.55 -33.54
CA PRO A 106 20.75 -15.24 -32.58
C PRO A 106 19.35 -15.51 -33.18
N PRO A 107 18.49 -16.30 -32.51
CA PRO A 107 17.07 -16.38 -32.85
C PRO A 107 16.26 -15.33 -32.09
N ILE A 108 15.14 -14.90 -32.68
CA ILE A 108 14.11 -14.05 -32.06
C ILE A 108 12.89 -14.96 -31.80
N ARG A 109 12.51 -15.25 -30.53
CA ARG A 109 11.09 -15.46 -30.16
C ARG A 109 10.80 -15.53 -28.65
N MET A 110 9.59 -15.04 -28.34
CA MET A 110 8.74 -15.01 -27.13
C MET A 110 8.81 -16.17 -26.13
N VAL A 111 8.67 -15.80 -24.84
CA VAL A 111 8.49 -16.68 -23.68
C VAL A 111 7.09 -16.50 -23.08
N LYS A 112 6.44 -17.59 -22.64
CA LYS A 112 5.23 -17.60 -21.81
C LYS A 112 5.61 -18.13 -20.43
N THR A 113 5.38 -17.36 -19.37
CA THR A 113 5.65 -17.79 -17.99
C THR A 113 4.37 -17.90 -17.14
N VAL A 114 4.34 -18.95 -16.31
CA VAL A 114 3.38 -19.21 -15.22
C VAL A 114 4.18 -19.08 -13.92
N VAL A 115 3.68 -18.33 -12.93
CA VAL A 115 4.42 -17.99 -11.70
C VAL A 115 4.10 -19.00 -10.56
N PRO A 116 5.11 -19.56 -9.85
CA PRO A 116 4.92 -20.47 -8.71
C PRO A 116 4.78 -19.74 -7.35
N ALA A 117 4.38 -20.49 -6.32
CA ALA A 117 3.77 -20.01 -5.06
C ALA A 117 4.68 -19.28 -4.04
N ASP A 118 6.00 -19.14 -4.29
CA ASP A 118 6.97 -18.49 -3.38
C ASP A 118 7.72 -17.31 -4.05
N ALA A 119 7.09 -16.64 -5.02
CA ALA A 119 7.73 -15.59 -5.81
C ALA A 119 8.00 -14.28 -5.01
N ILE A 120 9.17 -13.65 -5.25
CA ILE A 120 9.58 -12.33 -4.71
C ILE A 120 8.52 -11.25 -4.99
N VAL A 121 7.81 -11.40 -6.12
CA VAL A 121 6.71 -10.55 -6.55
C VAL A 121 5.50 -11.41 -6.92
N VAL A 122 4.30 -10.95 -6.58
CA VAL A 122 3.03 -11.63 -6.92
C VAL A 122 2.79 -11.60 -8.44
N GLU A 123 3.27 -10.56 -9.11
CA GLU A 123 3.25 -10.39 -10.56
C GLU A 123 4.63 -9.93 -11.06
N VAL A 124 5.15 -10.58 -12.11
CA VAL A 124 6.41 -10.18 -12.75
C VAL A 124 6.27 -8.82 -13.44
N LEU A 125 7.39 -8.09 -13.58
CA LEU A 125 7.37 -6.76 -14.20
C LEU A 125 6.78 -6.79 -15.63
N ASN A 126 5.77 -5.95 -15.86
CA ASN A 126 5.12 -5.68 -17.13
C ASN A 126 5.00 -4.14 -17.36
N LYS A 127 4.30 -3.70 -18.41
CA LYS A 127 4.23 -2.28 -18.77
C LYS A 127 3.44 -1.41 -17.78
N ASP A 128 2.55 -2.00 -16.99
CA ASP A 128 1.54 -1.28 -16.22
C ASP A 128 1.70 -1.48 -14.69
N ASN A 129 2.68 -2.28 -14.24
CA ASN A 129 2.83 -2.64 -12.82
C ASN A 129 4.17 -2.20 -12.19
N TYR A 130 4.94 -1.33 -12.84
CA TYR A 130 6.27 -0.94 -12.37
C TYR A 130 6.29 -0.33 -10.97
N GLU A 131 5.33 0.55 -10.63
CA GLU A 131 5.26 1.17 -9.30
C GLU A 131 5.06 0.12 -8.19
N HIS A 132 4.19 -0.86 -8.45
CA HIS A 132 3.92 -1.93 -7.49
C HIS A 132 5.07 -2.94 -7.43
N TRP A 133 5.60 -3.35 -8.58
CA TRP A 133 6.74 -4.25 -8.70
C TRP A 133 8.00 -3.68 -8.03
N SER A 134 8.35 -2.42 -8.32
CA SER A 134 9.55 -1.77 -7.79
C SER A 134 9.47 -1.59 -6.27
N ALA A 135 8.28 -1.31 -5.71
CA ALA A 135 8.10 -1.25 -4.26
C ALA A 135 8.37 -2.60 -3.58
N LEU A 136 7.87 -3.71 -4.16
CA LEU A 136 8.07 -5.06 -3.62
C LEU A 136 9.53 -5.51 -3.71
N VAL A 137 10.16 -5.33 -4.88
CA VAL A 137 11.57 -5.72 -5.08
C VAL A 137 12.50 -4.84 -4.25
N LYS A 138 12.24 -3.52 -4.15
CA LYS A 138 12.99 -2.62 -3.26
C LYS A 138 12.89 -3.05 -1.80
N ASN A 139 11.68 -3.35 -1.31
CA ASN A 139 11.49 -3.83 0.06
C ASN A 139 12.25 -5.14 0.32
N TYR A 140 12.25 -6.06 -0.64
CA TYR A 140 13.01 -7.30 -0.55
C TYR A 140 14.52 -7.04 -0.50
N LEU A 141 15.05 -6.19 -1.39
CA LEU A 141 16.47 -5.83 -1.42
C LEU A 141 16.92 -5.10 -0.15
N VAL A 142 16.08 -4.21 0.41
CA VAL A 142 16.34 -3.54 1.70
C VAL A 142 16.35 -4.56 2.84
N ALA A 143 15.40 -5.50 2.86
CA ALA A 143 15.35 -6.54 3.89
C ALA A 143 16.54 -7.51 3.84
N GLN A 144 17.20 -7.65 2.69
CA GLN A 144 18.38 -8.50 2.49
C GLN A 144 19.71 -7.74 2.57
N ASP A 145 19.70 -6.45 2.92
CA ASP A 145 20.90 -5.59 2.96
C ASP A 145 21.62 -5.47 1.60
N LEU A 146 20.82 -5.47 0.51
CA LEU A 146 21.27 -5.43 -0.89
C LEU A 146 20.90 -4.11 -1.60
N TRP A 147 20.12 -3.23 -0.97
CA TRP A 147 19.69 -1.98 -1.60
C TRP A 147 20.84 -0.97 -1.79
N GLU A 148 21.84 -1.00 -0.90
CA GLU A 148 22.99 -0.11 -0.93
C GLU A 148 23.76 -0.19 -2.27
N VAL A 149 23.93 -1.39 -2.85
CA VAL A 149 24.61 -1.55 -4.16
C VAL A 149 23.76 -1.08 -5.36
N VAL A 150 22.45 -0.87 -5.15
CA VAL A 150 21.53 -0.31 -6.15
C VAL A 150 21.46 1.22 -6.04
N GLU A 151 21.58 1.76 -4.82
CA GLU A 151 21.50 3.20 -4.52
C GLU A 151 22.86 3.92 -4.59
N ALA A 152 23.98 3.22 -4.40
CA ALA A 152 25.31 3.81 -4.27
C ALA A 152 25.65 4.83 -5.38
N THR A 153 26.08 6.03 -4.97
CA THR A 153 26.54 7.13 -5.83
C THR A 153 28.03 7.05 -6.16
N ALA A 154 28.76 6.10 -5.56
CA ALA A 154 30.19 5.89 -5.75
C ALA A 154 30.48 4.78 -6.79
N GLU A 155 31.55 4.95 -7.56
CA GLU A 155 32.08 3.93 -8.47
C GLU A 155 32.57 2.68 -7.69
N PRO A 156 32.60 1.48 -8.30
CA PRO A 156 33.08 0.26 -7.65
C PRO A 156 34.49 0.47 -7.07
N PRO A 157 34.79 -0.07 -5.87
CA PRO A 157 36.10 0.11 -5.25
C PRO A 157 37.21 -0.40 -6.18
N THR A 158 38.18 0.45 -6.50
CA THR A 158 39.37 0.09 -7.30
C THR A 158 40.27 -0.83 -6.47
N PRO A 159 40.73 -1.98 -7.00
CA PRO A 159 41.65 -2.85 -6.28
C PRO A 159 43.07 -2.23 -6.32
N GLU A 160 43.36 -1.35 -5.37
CA GLU A 160 44.71 -0.84 -5.11
C GLU A 160 45.32 -1.60 -3.92
N GLN A 161 46.20 -2.55 -4.25
CA GLN A 161 47.35 -3.08 -3.48
C GLN A 161 47.28 -3.22 -1.94
N GLU A 162 46.15 -3.60 -1.34
CA GLU A 162 46.10 -4.09 0.05
C GLU A 162 45.11 -5.26 0.20
N ALA A 163 45.44 -6.26 1.04
CA ALA A 163 44.61 -7.45 1.26
C ALA A 163 43.20 -7.13 1.81
N GLU A 164 43.01 -5.99 2.47
CA GLU A 164 41.70 -5.50 2.93
C GLU A 164 40.82 -4.95 1.79
N ALA A 165 41.41 -4.48 0.68
CA ALA A 165 40.66 -4.00 -0.49
C ALA A 165 40.06 -5.15 -1.31
N ASP A 166 40.70 -6.33 -1.30
CA ASP A 166 40.21 -7.53 -1.99
C ASP A 166 38.96 -8.12 -1.32
N ASP A 167 38.91 -8.15 0.02
CA ASP A 167 37.75 -8.67 0.77
C ASP A 167 36.53 -7.75 0.68
N GLN A 168 36.75 -6.43 0.68
CA GLN A 168 35.69 -5.43 0.43
C GLN A 168 35.15 -5.53 -1.00
N PHE A 169 36.02 -5.71 -2.00
CA PHE A 169 35.62 -5.88 -3.40
C PHE A 169 34.87 -7.20 -3.62
N LYS A 170 35.31 -8.31 -3.02
CA LYS A 170 34.60 -9.60 -3.04
C LYS A 170 33.22 -9.49 -2.40
N THR A 171 33.12 -8.82 -1.25
CA THR A 171 31.85 -8.58 -0.56
C THR A 171 30.90 -7.72 -1.41
N TRP A 172 31.40 -6.63 -2.00
CA TRP A 172 30.63 -5.78 -2.90
C TRP A 172 30.17 -6.53 -4.15
N ARG A 173 31.06 -7.30 -4.79
CA ARG A 173 30.77 -8.13 -5.97
C ARG A 173 29.65 -9.13 -5.69
N LYS A 174 29.68 -9.77 -4.52
CA LYS A 174 28.62 -10.70 -4.07
C LYS A 174 27.29 -9.99 -3.84
N LYS A 175 27.29 -8.82 -3.17
CA LYS A 175 26.08 -8.02 -2.98
C LYS A 175 25.48 -7.55 -4.31
N ASN A 176 26.30 -7.04 -5.24
CA ASN A 176 25.87 -6.62 -6.58
C ASN A 176 25.30 -7.80 -7.40
N ALA A 177 25.97 -8.96 -7.40
CA ALA A 177 25.49 -10.15 -8.10
C ALA A 177 24.15 -10.65 -7.53
N THR A 178 24.00 -10.65 -6.20
CA THR A 178 22.77 -11.07 -5.51
C THR A 178 21.61 -10.11 -5.81
N ALA A 179 21.87 -8.81 -5.77
CA ALA A 179 20.88 -7.79 -6.12
C ALA A 179 20.46 -7.89 -7.61
N LEU A 180 21.43 -8.04 -8.51
CA LEU A 180 21.17 -8.17 -9.95
C LEU A 180 20.38 -9.44 -10.27
N HIS A 181 20.75 -10.58 -9.68
CA HIS A 181 20.01 -11.84 -9.87
C HIS A 181 18.56 -11.71 -9.37
N THR A 182 18.36 -11.10 -8.20
CA THR A 182 17.04 -10.83 -7.62
C THR A 182 16.17 -9.97 -8.56
N ILE A 183 16.75 -8.91 -9.13
CA ILE A 183 16.05 -8.06 -10.11
C ILE A 183 15.70 -8.89 -11.36
N GLN A 184 16.66 -9.63 -11.92
CA GLN A 184 16.47 -10.43 -13.14
C GLN A 184 15.38 -11.49 -13.01
N VAL A 185 15.32 -12.23 -11.89
CA VAL A 185 14.30 -13.28 -11.69
C VAL A 185 12.92 -12.73 -11.34
N SER A 186 12.84 -11.48 -10.86
CA SER A 186 11.58 -10.80 -10.56
C SER A 186 10.94 -10.11 -11.78
N CYS A 187 11.65 -10.04 -12.91
CA CYS A 187 11.21 -9.36 -14.13
C CYS A 187 10.51 -10.31 -15.10
N GLY A 188 9.51 -9.80 -15.84
CA GLY A 188 8.90 -10.53 -16.95
C GLY A 188 9.86 -10.67 -18.14
N PRO A 189 9.57 -11.55 -19.12
CA PRO A 189 10.48 -11.83 -20.24
C PRO A 189 10.91 -10.59 -21.05
N ASP A 190 9.98 -9.64 -21.25
CA ASP A 190 10.23 -8.41 -21.99
C ASP A 190 11.22 -7.48 -21.27
N ALA A 191 11.08 -7.37 -19.94
CA ALA A 191 11.97 -6.59 -19.09
C ALA A 191 13.34 -7.27 -18.92
N PHE A 192 13.35 -8.60 -18.73
CA PHE A 192 14.58 -9.38 -18.64
C PHE A 192 15.45 -9.26 -19.90
N SER A 193 14.83 -9.32 -21.09
CA SER A 193 15.53 -9.17 -22.38
C SER A 193 16.37 -7.89 -22.49
N MET A 194 15.95 -6.82 -21.81
CA MET A 194 16.67 -5.54 -21.81
C MET A 194 17.87 -5.51 -20.87
N ILE A 195 17.76 -6.21 -19.74
CA ILE A 195 18.75 -6.12 -18.66
C ILE A 195 19.70 -7.32 -18.62
N LYS A 196 19.51 -8.32 -19.48
CA LYS A 196 20.29 -9.57 -19.47
C LYS A 196 21.79 -9.39 -19.75
N GLU A 197 22.18 -8.33 -20.46
CA GLU A 197 23.59 -8.01 -20.76
C GLU A 197 24.20 -7.02 -19.73
N ILE A 198 23.42 -6.58 -18.73
CA ILE A 198 23.86 -5.59 -17.73
C ILE A 198 24.51 -6.30 -16.54
N SER A 199 25.71 -5.86 -16.15
CA SER A 199 26.51 -6.42 -15.05
C SER A 199 26.34 -5.71 -13.70
N SER A 200 25.67 -4.57 -13.67
CA SER A 200 25.42 -3.76 -12.46
C SER A 200 23.94 -3.79 -12.08
N ALA A 201 23.64 -4.12 -10.82
CA ALA A 201 22.29 -4.10 -10.28
C ALA A 201 21.65 -2.71 -10.36
N LYS A 202 22.44 -1.65 -10.15
CA LYS A 202 22.03 -0.25 -10.29
C LYS A 202 21.62 0.08 -11.72
N ILE A 203 22.48 -0.21 -12.70
CA ILE A 203 22.19 0.10 -14.11
C ILE A 203 20.96 -0.69 -14.58
N ALA A 204 20.82 -1.94 -14.14
CA ALA A 204 19.64 -2.75 -14.44
C ALA A 204 18.35 -2.12 -13.84
N TRP A 205 18.42 -1.64 -12.60
CA TRP A 205 17.31 -0.97 -11.92
C TRP A 205 16.90 0.34 -12.62
N GLU A 206 17.87 1.19 -12.95
CA GLU A 206 17.66 2.47 -13.64
C GLU A 206 17.08 2.27 -15.06
N THR A 207 17.59 1.28 -15.80
CA THR A 207 17.09 0.94 -17.15
C THR A 207 15.62 0.52 -17.13
N LEU A 208 15.20 -0.22 -16.10
CA LEU A 208 13.79 -0.59 -15.93
C LEU A 208 12.95 0.60 -15.48
N ALA A 209 13.47 1.47 -14.62
CA ALA A 209 12.82 2.70 -14.19
C ALA A 209 12.52 3.62 -15.37
N GLU A 210 13.52 3.89 -16.21
CA GLU A 210 13.36 4.80 -17.36
C GLU A 210 12.26 4.34 -18.33
N LYS A 211 12.14 3.03 -18.55
CA LYS A 211 11.22 2.49 -19.55
C LYS A 211 9.82 2.19 -19.02
N HIS A 212 9.71 1.79 -17.75
CA HIS A 212 8.45 1.32 -17.18
C HIS A 212 7.86 2.24 -16.11
N MET A 213 8.57 3.31 -15.68
CA MET A 213 7.91 4.37 -14.92
C MET A 213 6.82 5.02 -15.77
N PRO A 214 5.57 5.06 -15.28
CA PRO A 214 4.56 5.87 -15.92
C PRO A 214 5.00 7.33 -15.83
N GLN A 215 5.25 7.97 -16.96
CA GLN A 215 5.21 9.43 -17.03
C GLN A 215 3.84 9.86 -16.50
N PRO A 216 3.75 10.83 -15.58
CA PRO A 216 2.50 11.14 -14.89
C PRO A 216 1.39 11.44 -15.90
N SER A 217 0.47 10.47 -16.04
CA SER A 217 -0.70 10.55 -16.88
C SER A 217 -1.76 11.34 -16.13
N LEU A 218 -1.74 12.65 -16.38
CA LEU A 218 -2.92 13.49 -16.28
C LEU A 218 -4.08 12.85 -17.07
N LEU A 219 -5.29 13.13 -16.60
CA LEU A 219 -6.52 13.15 -17.39
C LEU A 219 -6.31 13.97 -18.69
N ILE A 220 -5.70 13.35 -19.70
CA ILE A 220 -5.58 13.86 -21.06
C ILE A 220 -5.99 12.70 -21.97
N ASN A 221 -7.28 12.36 -21.96
CA ASN A 221 -7.86 11.52 -23.01
C ASN A 221 -9.29 11.92 -23.37
N SER A 222 -9.63 13.21 -23.20
CA SER A 222 -10.82 13.78 -23.85
C SER A 222 -10.57 15.12 -24.58
N PHE A 223 -9.33 15.54 -24.79
CA PHE A 223 -9.03 16.78 -25.54
C PHE A 223 -7.91 16.68 -26.58
N VAL A 224 -7.50 15.48 -26.99
CA VAL A 224 -6.51 15.30 -28.10
C VAL A 224 -7.15 14.76 -29.39
N GLN A 225 -8.47 14.60 -29.44
CA GLN A 225 -9.20 14.34 -30.69
C GLN A 225 -9.97 15.59 -31.17
N SER A 226 -9.23 16.68 -31.45
CA SER A 226 -9.77 17.78 -32.27
C SER A 226 -8.70 18.59 -33.03
N ALA A 227 -7.43 18.20 -33.03
CA ALA A 227 -6.37 19.00 -33.68
C ALA A 227 -5.56 18.26 -34.76
N ASN A 228 -6.00 17.08 -35.20
CA ASN A 228 -5.38 16.39 -36.34
C ASN A 228 -6.37 16.25 -37.51
N SER A 229 -6.74 17.37 -38.10
CA SER A 229 -7.30 17.42 -39.45
C SER A 229 -7.11 18.80 -40.08
N SER A 230 -5.86 19.15 -40.43
CA SER A 230 -5.56 19.98 -41.60
C SER A 230 -4.06 19.93 -41.89
N SER A 231 -3.59 18.84 -42.49
CA SER A 231 -2.32 18.84 -43.20
C SER A 231 -2.50 19.66 -44.49
N ASN A 232 -2.27 20.97 -44.39
CA ASN A 232 -2.04 21.83 -45.55
C ASN A 232 -0.52 21.91 -45.75
N PRO A 233 0.06 21.36 -46.84
CA PRO A 233 1.52 21.32 -47.02
C PRO A 233 2.19 22.69 -47.16
N ASP A 234 1.41 23.75 -47.35
CA ASP A 234 1.92 25.10 -47.66
C ASP A 234 2.21 25.98 -46.44
N ALA A 235 1.96 25.51 -45.21
CA ALA A 235 2.30 26.26 -43.99
C ALA A 235 3.77 26.09 -43.53
N ALA A 236 4.54 25.20 -44.18
CA ALA A 236 5.93 24.90 -43.82
C ALA A 236 6.97 25.94 -44.32
N ILE A 237 6.53 27.04 -44.96
CA ILE A 237 7.41 28.06 -45.54
C ILE A 237 7.32 29.41 -44.80
N ALA A 238 6.78 29.45 -43.57
CA ALA A 238 6.69 30.70 -42.80
C ALA A 238 6.95 30.56 -41.28
N ALA A 239 7.81 29.63 -40.84
CA ALA A 239 8.35 29.67 -39.48
C ALA A 239 9.66 30.48 -39.49
N GLU A 240 9.52 31.81 -39.39
CA GLU A 240 10.63 32.70 -39.09
C GLU A 240 11.40 32.19 -37.87
N HIS A 241 12.72 32.21 -37.99
CA HIS A 241 13.68 31.76 -36.99
C HIS A 241 13.50 32.57 -35.70
N ASP A 242 12.82 32.03 -34.67
CA ASP A 242 12.69 32.72 -33.38
C ASP A 242 14.09 33.02 -32.83
N PRO A 243 14.50 34.30 -32.78
CA PRO A 243 15.88 34.71 -32.51
C PRO A 243 16.31 34.34 -31.09
N TYR A 244 15.38 34.03 -30.19
CA TYR A 244 15.64 33.64 -28.81
C TYR A 244 15.71 32.12 -28.60
N GLN A 245 15.51 31.30 -29.63
CA GLN A 245 15.64 29.83 -29.53
C GLN A 245 16.99 29.37 -28.95
N PRO A 246 18.15 29.93 -29.37
CA PRO A 246 19.45 29.54 -28.80
C PRO A 246 19.55 29.85 -27.30
N PHE A 247 18.95 30.96 -26.86
CA PHE A 247 18.90 31.35 -25.45
C PHE A 247 18.05 30.37 -24.64
N PHE A 248 16.84 30.06 -25.09
CA PHE A 248 15.99 29.08 -24.41
C PHE A 248 16.59 27.67 -24.41
N ALA A 249 17.29 27.27 -25.46
CA ALA A 249 18.01 25.99 -25.52
C ALA A 249 19.14 25.94 -24.48
N ALA A 250 19.93 27.01 -24.35
CA ALA A 250 20.99 27.09 -23.33
C ALA A 250 20.42 26.98 -21.91
N VAL A 251 19.34 27.72 -21.62
CA VAL A 251 18.64 27.66 -20.33
C VAL A 251 18.08 26.26 -20.05
N LYS A 252 17.47 25.63 -21.05
CA LYS A 252 16.93 24.25 -20.95
C LYS A 252 18.03 23.23 -20.62
N LEU A 253 19.20 23.34 -21.25
CA LEU A 253 20.34 22.45 -21.06
C LEU A 253 21.16 22.73 -19.79
N GLY A 254 20.86 23.80 -19.06
CA GLY A 254 21.62 24.17 -17.86
C GLY A 254 22.92 24.94 -18.15
N ASP A 255 23.15 25.39 -19.39
CA ASP A 255 24.36 26.12 -19.79
C ASP A 255 24.23 27.62 -19.48
N TRP A 256 24.41 27.98 -18.20
CA TRP A 256 24.30 29.37 -17.75
C TRP A 256 25.28 30.30 -18.46
N ARG A 257 26.48 29.82 -18.79
CA ARG A 257 27.49 30.64 -19.48
C ARG A 257 26.97 31.11 -20.83
N LYS A 258 26.45 30.21 -21.66
CA LYS A 258 25.86 30.58 -22.96
C LYS A 258 24.62 31.46 -22.79
N ALA A 259 23.77 31.17 -21.80
CA ALA A 259 22.59 31.98 -21.53
C ALA A 259 22.96 33.42 -21.12
N LYS A 260 23.97 33.59 -20.26
CA LYS A 260 24.48 34.89 -19.78
C LYS A 260 25.19 35.67 -20.89
N GLU A 261 25.97 34.99 -21.73
CA GLU A 261 26.57 35.60 -22.94
C GLU A 261 25.48 36.15 -23.87
N PHE A 262 24.35 35.43 -24.04
CA PHE A 262 23.22 35.90 -24.83
C PHE A 262 22.55 37.12 -24.19
N LEU A 263 22.25 37.06 -22.88
CA LEU A 263 21.65 38.19 -22.13
C LEU A 263 22.52 39.45 -22.13
N THR A 264 23.85 39.30 -22.19
CA THR A 264 24.78 40.42 -22.29
C THR A 264 24.68 41.11 -23.65
N ARG A 265 24.40 40.34 -24.72
CA ARG A 265 24.21 40.87 -26.08
C ARG A 265 22.83 41.48 -26.28
N ASP A 266 21.80 40.84 -25.73
CA ASP A 266 20.43 41.32 -25.79
C ASP A 266 19.73 41.16 -24.42
N PRO A 267 19.74 42.22 -23.59
CA PRO A 267 19.07 42.21 -22.30
C PRO A 267 17.55 41.99 -22.38
N ASN A 268 16.90 42.29 -23.52
CA ASN A 268 15.46 42.10 -23.66
C ASN A 268 15.07 40.61 -23.73
N ALA A 269 16.02 39.73 -24.02
CA ALA A 269 15.82 38.28 -24.03
C ALA A 269 15.29 37.74 -22.69
N ILE A 270 15.56 38.43 -21.57
CA ILE A 270 15.07 38.02 -20.24
C ILE A 270 13.53 37.97 -20.15
N ARG A 271 12.84 38.83 -20.91
CA ARG A 271 11.37 38.92 -21.01
C ARG A 271 10.80 38.23 -22.26
N ALA A 272 11.66 37.67 -23.11
CA ALA A 272 11.22 36.95 -24.30
C ALA A 272 10.36 35.75 -23.92
N ARG A 273 9.46 35.37 -24.83
CA ARG A 273 8.54 34.25 -24.65
C ARG A 273 8.94 33.12 -25.60
N SER A 274 9.11 31.93 -25.04
CA SER A 274 9.34 30.72 -25.84
C SER A 274 8.09 30.33 -26.63
N SER A 275 8.21 29.33 -27.50
CA SER A 275 7.09 28.71 -28.23
C SER A 275 5.97 28.16 -27.32
N THR A 276 6.27 27.92 -26.05
CA THR A 276 5.27 27.48 -25.03
C THR A 276 4.67 28.65 -24.24
N GLY A 277 5.00 29.88 -24.63
CA GLY A 277 4.58 31.12 -23.98
C GLY A 277 5.29 31.41 -22.65
N GLY A 278 6.17 30.53 -22.16
CA GLY A 278 6.94 30.72 -20.93
C GLY A 278 8.23 31.51 -21.14
N THR A 279 8.67 32.24 -20.13
CA THR A 279 9.98 32.92 -20.07
C THR A 279 11.12 31.95 -19.75
N ALA A 280 12.37 32.42 -19.81
CA ALA A 280 13.53 31.65 -19.38
C ALA A 280 13.41 31.13 -17.94
N LEU A 281 12.80 31.92 -17.05
CA LEU A 281 12.58 31.51 -15.66
C LEU A 281 11.65 30.28 -15.56
N HIS A 282 10.59 30.21 -16.38
CA HIS A 282 9.70 29.04 -16.41
C HIS A 282 10.45 27.78 -16.86
N ILE A 283 11.32 27.92 -17.86
CA ILE A 283 12.11 26.80 -18.39
C ILE A 283 13.12 26.35 -17.34
N ALA A 284 13.92 27.27 -16.79
CA ALA A 284 14.91 26.95 -15.76
C ALA A 284 14.27 26.24 -14.55
N THR A 285 13.12 26.74 -14.09
CA THR A 285 12.38 26.15 -12.96
C THR A 285 11.85 24.76 -13.30
N LYS A 286 11.23 24.59 -14.49
CA LYS A 286 10.71 23.30 -14.94
C LYS A 286 11.79 22.21 -15.01
N PHE A 287 13.01 22.58 -15.39
CA PHE A 287 14.15 21.66 -15.50
C PHE A 287 14.99 21.55 -14.22
N GLY A 288 14.61 22.22 -13.13
CA GLY A 288 15.27 22.06 -11.84
C GLY A 288 16.62 22.79 -11.72
N HIS A 289 16.93 23.75 -12.59
CA HIS A 289 18.22 24.45 -12.59
C HIS A 289 18.29 25.56 -11.52
N GLU A 290 18.48 25.19 -10.24
CA GLU A 290 18.51 26.10 -9.07
C GLU A 290 19.36 27.36 -9.30
N HIS A 291 20.62 27.18 -9.68
CA HIS A 291 21.56 28.28 -9.90
C HIS A 291 21.10 29.24 -11.00
N ILE A 292 20.53 28.73 -12.09
CA ILE A 292 20.02 29.56 -13.18
C ILE A 292 18.78 30.32 -12.74
N VAL A 293 17.91 29.70 -11.95
CA VAL A 293 16.74 30.36 -11.35
C VAL A 293 17.18 31.52 -10.47
N GLU A 294 18.16 31.32 -9.59
CA GLU A 294 18.69 32.39 -8.72
C GLU A 294 19.23 33.58 -9.52
N GLU A 295 20.09 33.32 -10.51
CA GLU A 295 20.66 34.38 -11.34
C GLU A 295 19.57 35.12 -12.16
N LEU A 296 18.61 34.38 -12.74
CA LEU A 296 17.49 35.00 -13.48
C LEU A 296 16.61 35.85 -12.57
N VAL A 297 16.29 35.40 -11.36
CA VAL A 297 15.50 36.16 -10.38
C VAL A 297 16.22 37.44 -9.93
N GLN A 298 17.55 37.42 -9.83
CA GLN A 298 18.33 38.62 -9.53
C GLN A 298 18.23 39.66 -10.65
N LEU A 299 18.28 39.21 -11.91
CA LEU A 299 18.22 40.06 -13.10
C LEU A 299 16.80 40.55 -13.43
N MET A 300 15.77 39.83 -13.00
CA MET A 300 14.35 40.17 -13.25
C MET A 300 13.80 41.22 -12.26
N THR A 301 12.84 42.02 -12.74
CA THR A 301 12.02 42.89 -11.86
C THR A 301 10.93 42.07 -11.15
N PRO A 302 10.37 42.54 -10.02
CA PRO A 302 9.26 41.85 -9.35
C PRO A 302 8.09 41.53 -10.29
N GLU A 303 7.73 42.45 -11.17
CA GLU A 303 6.65 42.31 -12.15
C GLU A 303 6.96 41.24 -13.21
N ASP A 304 8.24 41.04 -13.56
CA ASP A 304 8.65 39.98 -14.50
C ASP A 304 8.40 38.57 -13.93
N LEU A 305 8.42 38.42 -12.60
CA LEU A 305 8.14 37.15 -11.95
C LEU A 305 6.65 36.79 -11.98
N GLU A 306 5.77 37.78 -12.19
CA GLU A 306 4.31 37.60 -12.27
C GLU A 306 3.87 37.11 -13.66
N ILE A 307 4.77 37.12 -14.66
CA ILE A 307 4.46 36.65 -16.01
C ILE A 307 4.00 35.19 -15.94
N GLN A 308 2.84 34.92 -16.53
CA GLN A 308 2.29 33.58 -16.65
C GLN A 308 2.49 33.03 -18.07
N LYS A 309 2.79 31.72 -18.23
CA LYS A 309 2.78 31.04 -19.55
C LYS A 309 1.34 30.81 -20.07
N HIS A 310 1.17 30.18 -21.24
CA HIS A 310 -0.15 29.95 -21.85
C HIS A 310 -1.18 29.16 -21.01
N THR A 311 -0.76 28.46 -19.95
CA THR A 311 -1.70 27.81 -19.00
C THR A 311 -1.93 28.65 -17.75
N SER A 312 -1.61 29.94 -17.78
CA SER A 312 -1.71 30.87 -16.66
C SER A 312 -0.86 30.48 -15.43
N TRP A 313 0.23 29.75 -15.67
CA TRP A 313 1.19 29.37 -14.62
C TRP A 313 2.35 30.33 -14.56
N THR A 314 2.66 30.84 -13.36
CA THR A 314 3.93 31.54 -13.08
C THR A 314 5.06 30.53 -12.86
N ALA A 315 6.31 30.99 -12.84
CA ALA A 315 7.44 30.16 -12.46
C ALA A 315 7.30 29.60 -11.03
N LEU A 316 6.68 30.34 -10.11
CA LEU A 316 6.45 29.88 -8.73
C LEU A 316 5.53 28.66 -8.66
N HIS A 317 4.56 28.52 -9.58
CA HIS A 317 3.71 27.32 -9.65
C HIS A 317 4.54 26.05 -9.98
N PHE A 318 5.56 26.17 -10.83
CA PHE A 318 6.50 25.08 -11.09
C PHE A 318 7.40 24.81 -9.89
N ALA A 319 7.96 25.87 -9.29
CA ALA A 319 8.85 25.75 -8.12
C ALA A 319 8.15 25.06 -6.95
N ALA A 320 6.88 25.40 -6.68
CA ALA A 320 6.07 24.83 -5.62
C ALA A 320 5.79 23.33 -5.78
N ARG A 321 6.08 22.74 -6.95
CA ARG A 321 5.96 21.30 -7.22
C ARG A 321 7.29 20.56 -7.20
N LEU A 322 8.40 21.27 -7.01
CA LEU A 322 9.74 20.74 -7.27
C LEU A 322 10.72 21.03 -6.15
N ASN A 323 10.94 22.31 -5.81
CA ASN A 323 12.15 22.70 -5.08
C ASN A 323 11.93 23.89 -4.13
N PHE A 324 12.29 23.67 -2.87
CA PHE A 324 12.18 24.68 -1.80
C PHE A 324 13.01 25.94 -2.06
N LYS A 325 14.28 25.81 -2.47
CA LYS A 325 15.17 26.97 -2.68
C LYS A 325 14.68 27.87 -3.81
N MET A 326 14.13 27.28 -4.87
CA MET A 326 13.52 28.05 -5.97
C MET A 326 12.31 28.85 -5.47
N VAL A 327 11.47 28.22 -4.64
CA VAL A 327 10.33 28.90 -4.00
C VAL A 327 10.81 30.06 -3.14
N GLU A 328 11.77 29.81 -2.26
CA GLU A 328 12.35 30.82 -1.36
C GLU A 328 12.92 32.01 -2.14
N CYS A 329 13.74 31.73 -3.16
CA CYS A 329 14.37 32.75 -3.98
C CYS A 329 13.36 33.67 -4.68
N MET A 330 12.32 33.10 -5.30
CA MET A 330 11.29 33.88 -5.99
C MET A 330 10.42 34.69 -5.03
N VAL A 331 9.95 34.06 -3.93
CA VAL A 331 9.04 34.72 -2.97
C VAL A 331 9.74 35.84 -2.21
N ARG A 332 11.04 35.70 -1.92
CA ARG A 332 11.85 36.77 -1.31
C ARG A 332 11.90 38.02 -2.17
N LYS A 333 11.90 37.87 -3.49
CA LYS A 333 11.90 38.98 -4.46
C LYS A 333 10.51 39.58 -4.67
N ASN A 334 9.47 38.76 -4.76
CA ASN A 334 8.09 39.24 -4.93
C ASN A 334 7.07 38.39 -4.16
N LYS A 335 6.48 38.96 -3.09
CA LYS A 335 5.46 38.30 -2.29
C LYS A 335 4.09 38.22 -2.95
N LYS A 336 3.79 39.05 -3.97
CA LYS A 336 2.50 39.01 -4.68
C LYS A 336 2.26 37.67 -5.37
N LEU A 337 3.34 36.96 -5.71
CA LEU A 337 3.30 35.64 -6.32
C LEU A 337 2.51 34.61 -5.49
N LEU A 338 2.41 34.80 -4.17
CA LEU A 338 1.70 33.89 -3.26
C LEU A 338 0.20 33.80 -3.56
N GLY A 339 -0.40 34.92 -3.99
CA GLY A 339 -1.85 35.03 -4.24
C GLY A 339 -2.26 34.78 -5.69
N ILE A 340 -1.31 34.57 -6.62
CA ILE A 340 -1.63 34.33 -8.03
C ILE A 340 -2.08 32.89 -8.18
N ALA A 341 -3.35 32.67 -8.49
CA ALA A 341 -3.90 31.37 -8.83
C ALA A 341 -3.71 31.06 -10.33
N GLU A 342 -3.52 29.78 -10.64
CA GLU A 342 -3.58 29.30 -12.02
C GLU A 342 -5.02 29.15 -12.52
N GLU A 343 -5.24 29.30 -13.83
CA GLU A 343 -6.59 29.46 -14.41
C GLU A 343 -7.38 28.14 -14.51
N SER A 344 -6.73 26.99 -14.60
CA SER A 344 -7.41 25.72 -14.91
C SER A 344 -8.22 25.18 -13.74
N ASN A 345 -7.64 25.17 -12.54
CA ASN A 345 -8.26 24.68 -11.31
C ASN A 345 -8.29 25.75 -10.20
N GLY A 346 -7.79 26.96 -10.44
CA GLY A 346 -7.75 28.00 -9.42
C GLY A 346 -6.73 27.74 -8.31
N LEU A 347 -5.66 26.97 -8.55
CA LEU A 347 -4.69 26.63 -7.51
C LEU A 347 -3.63 27.71 -7.34
N THR A 348 -3.47 28.22 -6.13
CA THR A 348 -2.33 29.06 -5.73
C THR A 348 -1.09 28.19 -5.49
N PRO A 349 0.13 28.77 -5.42
CA PRO A 349 1.36 28.00 -5.19
C PRO A 349 1.34 27.15 -3.92
N ILE A 350 0.71 27.63 -2.83
CA ILE A 350 0.58 26.85 -1.60
C ILE A 350 -0.33 25.62 -1.78
N LEU A 351 -1.40 25.75 -2.57
CA LEU A 351 -2.30 24.63 -2.86
C LEU A 351 -1.66 23.61 -3.81
N LEU A 352 -0.83 24.07 -4.75
CA LEU A 352 -0.01 23.16 -5.55
C LEU A 352 0.98 22.41 -4.67
N ALA A 353 1.71 23.08 -3.77
CA ALA A 353 2.62 22.39 -2.86
C ALA A 353 1.90 21.34 -1.99
N ALA A 354 0.68 21.66 -1.52
CA ALA A 354 -0.14 20.73 -0.75
C ALA A 354 -0.64 19.54 -1.59
N GLN A 355 -1.02 19.77 -2.84
CA GLN A 355 -1.42 18.70 -3.78
C GLN A 355 -0.29 17.70 -4.06
N PHE A 356 0.97 18.16 -4.03
CA PHE A 356 2.14 17.32 -4.27
C PHE A 356 2.79 16.80 -2.96
N ASP A 357 2.11 16.94 -1.82
CA ASP A 357 2.58 16.51 -0.50
C ASP A 357 3.95 17.10 -0.08
N LEU A 358 4.28 18.31 -0.56
CA LEU A 358 5.53 19.01 -0.26
C LEU A 358 5.38 19.88 1.00
N TRP A 359 5.19 19.25 2.15
CA TRP A 359 4.76 19.90 3.39
C TRP A 359 5.73 20.95 3.96
N ASP A 360 7.04 20.85 3.67
CA ASP A 360 8.01 21.88 4.05
C ASP A 360 7.80 23.18 3.26
N ILE A 361 7.50 23.06 1.97
CA ILE A 361 7.13 24.19 1.10
C ILE A 361 5.77 24.74 1.53
N VAL A 362 4.80 23.89 1.86
CA VAL A 362 3.48 24.33 2.36
C VAL A 362 3.62 25.18 3.62
N ARG A 363 4.41 24.72 4.61
CA ARG A 363 4.64 25.47 5.85
C ARG A 363 5.34 26.80 5.62
N TYR A 364 6.37 26.81 4.78
CA TYR A 364 7.07 28.04 4.42
C TYR A 364 6.13 29.03 3.72
N LEU A 365 5.38 28.59 2.71
CA LEU A 365 4.41 29.43 2.02
C LEU A 365 3.30 29.90 2.98
N TYR A 366 2.77 29.03 3.83
CA TYR A 366 1.75 29.39 4.84
C TYR A 366 2.24 30.48 5.77
N SER A 367 3.50 30.41 6.24
CA SER A 367 4.09 31.43 7.13
C SER A 367 4.21 32.82 6.48
N LEU A 368 4.20 32.89 5.15
CA LEU A 368 4.32 34.12 4.37
C LEU A 368 2.99 34.61 3.79
N THR A 369 2.01 33.73 3.63
CA THR A 369 0.70 34.05 3.10
C THR A 369 -0.13 34.79 4.15
N PRO A 370 -0.61 36.01 3.87
CA PRO A 370 -1.54 36.70 4.75
C PRO A 370 -2.79 35.87 4.98
N ILE A 371 -3.19 35.71 6.23
CA ILE A 371 -4.37 34.89 6.58
C ILE A 371 -5.64 35.46 5.95
N GLN A 372 -5.69 36.78 5.74
CA GLN A 372 -6.79 37.43 5.03
C GLN A 372 -7.01 36.78 3.65
N ASP A 373 -5.96 36.45 2.90
CA ASP A 373 -6.06 35.84 1.57
C ASP A 373 -6.62 34.40 1.61
N LEU A 374 -6.62 33.76 2.78
CA LEU A 374 -7.17 32.43 3.04
C LEU A 374 -8.57 32.48 3.65
N MET A 375 -9.15 33.67 3.83
CA MET A 375 -10.51 33.80 4.36
C MET A 375 -11.57 33.44 3.30
N PRO A 376 -12.74 32.91 3.68
CA PRO A 376 -13.81 32.54 2.76
C PRO A 376 -14.23 33.65 1.79
N GLU A 377 -14.14 34.91 2.22
CA GLU A 377 -14.50 36.09 1.43
C GLU A 377 -13.56 36.33 0.25
N ASN A 378 -12.33 35.83 0.33
CA ASN A 378 -11.29 35.99 -0.69
C ASN A 378 -11.16 34.77 -1.61
N GLY A 379 -12.09 33.82 -1.52
CA GLY A 379 -12.21 32.68 -2.41
C GLY A 379 -12.02 31.33 -1.71
N PRO A 380 -11.95 30.23 -2.49
CA PRO A 380 -11.95 28.87 -1.98
C PRO A 380 -10.58 28.42 -1.40
N TYR A 381 -9.58 29.30 -1.36
CA TYR A 381 -8.19 28.92 -1.11
C TYR A 381 -7.94 28.39 0.30
N GLY A 382 -8.52 29.04 1.32
CA GLY A 382 -8.42 28.56 2.71
C GLY A 382 -9.09 27.21 2.90
N ALA A 383 -10.28 27.02 2.31
CA ALA A 383 -11.00 25.76 2.39
C ALA A 383 -10.21 24.63 1.71
N ALA A 384 -9.67 24.90 0.52
CA ALA A 384 -8.82 23.95 -0.21
C ALA A 384 -7.58 23.55 0.61
N LEU A 385 -6.91 24.51 1.25
CA LEU A 385 -5.76 24.23 2.08
C LEU A 385 -6.12 23.35 3.28
N VAL A 386 -7.23 23.65 3.97
CA VAL A 386 -7.73 22.81 5.07
C VAL A 386 -8.06 21.40 4.57
N CYS A 387 -8.77 21.27 3.44
CA CYS A 387 -9.09 19.96 2.84
C CYS A 387 -7.82 19.13 2.58
N PHE A 388 -6.80 19.71 1.93
CA PHE A 388 -5.52 19.02 1.70
C PHE A 388 -4.83 18.59 2.99
N CYS A 389 -4.76 19.49 3.96
CA CYS A 389 -4.18 19.21 5.29
C CYS A 389 -4.89 18.02 5.97
N LEU A 390 -6.22 17.99 5.92
CA LEU A 390 -7.00 16.88 6.50
C LEU A 390 -6.75 15.57 5.76
N LEU A 391 -6.82 15.58 4.42
CA LEU A 391 -6.60 14.38 3.58
C LEU A 391 -5.22 13.77 3.80
N ALA A 392 -4.18 14.60 3.92
CA ALA A 392 -2.82 14.18 4.23
C ALA A 392 -2.57 13.92 5.73
N LYS A 393 -3.58 14.15 6.58
CA LYS A 393 -3.52 13.99 8.06
C LYS A 393 -2.45 14.89 8.71
N GLN A 394 -2.17 16.03 8.08
CA GLN A 394 -1.30 17.10 8.58
C GLN A 394 -2.19 18.14 9.27
N PHE A 395 -2.37 17.99 10.58
CA PHE A 395 -3.41 18.70 11.32
C PHE A 395 -3.00 20.09 11.83
N ASP A 396 -1.71 20.43 11.80
CA ASP A 396 -1.14 21.68 12.31
C ASP A 396 -1.78 22.92 11.69
N ILE A 397 -1.64 23.07 10.38
CA ILE A 397 -2.16 24.21 9.60
C ILE A 397 -3.68 24.19 9.58
N ALA A 398 -4.29 23.02 9.38
CA ALA A 398 -5.75 22.88 9.37
C ALA A 398 -6.38 23.38 10.67
N TRP A 399 -5.83 22.96 11.81
CA TRP A 399 -6.33 23.37 13.12
C TRP A 399 -6.21 24.87 13.35
N GLU A 400 -5.02 25.43 13.10
CA GLU A 400 -4.80 26.87 13.27
C GLU A 400 -5.77 27.69 12.41
N LEU A 401 -5.92 27.31 11.15
CA LEU A 401 -6.76 28.04 10.21
C LEU A 401 -8.26 27.92 10.56
N LEU A 402 -8.72 26.75 10.99
CA LEU A 402 -10.09 26.54 11.48
C LEU A 402 -10.40 27.30 12.77
N GLN A 403 -9.43 27.45 13.67
CA GLN A 403 -9.59 28.28 14.87
C GLN A 403 -9.72 29.77 14.54
N ARG A 404 -8.92 30.26 13.59
CA ARG A 404 -8.95 31.66 13.17
C ARG A 404 -10.18 32.00 12.32
N CYS A 405 -10.64 31.05 11.50
CA CYS A 405 -11.82 31.21 10.67
C CYS A 405 -12.74 29.97 10.74
N PRO A 406 -13.68 29.95 11.71
CA PRO A 406 -14.61 28.83 11.89
C PRO A 406 -15.50 28.57 10.66
N ARG A 407 -15.84 29.61 9.89
CA ARG A 407 -16.69 29.51 8.69
C ARG A 407 -16.06 28.63 7.60
N LEU A 408 -14.75 28.44 7.62
CA LEU A 408 -14.08 27.53 6.69
C LEU A 408 -14.57 26.09 6.83
N VAL A 409 -15.06 25.65 8.00
CA VAL A 409 -15.60 24.28 8.22
C VAL A 409 -16.63 23.89 7.14
N ILE A 410 -17.47 24.83 6.71
CA ILE A 410 -18.52 24.63 5.72
C ILE A 410 -18.25 25.32 4.38
N THR A 411 -17.15 26.06 4.25
CA THR A 411 -16.80 26.73 3.00
C THR A 411 -16.34 25.70 1.99
N LYS A 412 -16.84 25.78 0.76
CA LYS A 412 -16.47 24.89 -0.34
C LYS A 412 -15.12 25.30 -0.93
N ASP A 413 -14.27 24.32 -1.18
CA ASP A 413 -13.00 24.49 -1.87
C ASP A 413 -13.16 24.59 -3.40
N VAL A 414 -12.04 24.58 -4.12
CA VAL A 414 -12.01 24.69 -5.59
C VAL A 414 -12.73 23.55 -6.31
N TRP A 415 -12.94 22.40 -5.65
CA TRP A 415 -13.70 21.25 -6.16
C TRP A 415 -15.12 21.18 -5.61
N GLY A 416 -15.55 22.19 -4.84
CA GLY A 416 -16.87 22.21 -4.24
C GLY A 416 -16.99 21.38 -2.95
N VAL A 417 -15.88 20.91 -2.37
CA VAL A 417 -15.85 20.09 -1.15
C VAL A 417 -15.59 20.97 0.07
N SER A 418 -16.33 20.77 1.16
CA SER A 418 -16.07 21.47 2.43
C SER A 418 -15.16 20.65 3.35
N PRO A 419 -14.39 21.27 4.27
CA PRO A 419 -13.53 20.56 5.22
C PRO A 419 -14.25 19.49 6.06
N ILE A 420 -15.49 19.74 6.51
CA ILE A 420 -16.27 18.73 7.24
C ILE A 420 -16.61 17.52 6.35
N ARG A 421 -16.90 17.76 5.06
CA ARG A 421 -17.13 16.72 4.05
C ARG A 421 -15.84 15.96 3.72
N ALA A 422 -14.70 16.64 3.64
CA ALA A 422 -13.39 16.03 3.42
C ALA A 422 -12.97 15.13 4.58
N LEU A 423 -13.19 15.54 5.84
CA LEU A 423 -12.88 14.70 7.00
C LEU A 423 -13.68 13.38 7.01
N ALA A 424 -14.92 13.40 6.54
CA ALA A 424 -15.76 12.20 6.40
C ALA A 424 -15.25 11.21 5.34
N ASP A 425 -14.43 11.66 4.37
CA ASP A 425 -13.79 10.83 3.34
C ASP A 425 -12.57 10.06 3.83
N ILE A 426 -12.19 10.21 5.11
CA ILE A 426 -10.96 9.63 5.65
C ILE A 426 -11.30 8.62 6.75
N PRO A 427 -11.80 7.40 6.43
CA PRO A 427 -12.13 6.40 7.45
C PRO A 427 -10.93 6.06 8.34
N SER A 428 -9.73 6.05 7.74
CA SER A 428 -8.46 5.78 8.44
C SER A 428 -8.00 6.89 9.38
N ALA A 429 -8.74 8.00 9.48
CA ALA A 429 -8.57 9.02 10.50
C ALA A 429 -9.31 8.67 11.79
N PHE A 430 -10.12 7.61 11.80
CA PHE A 430 -10.95 7.23 12.95
C PHE A 430 -10.75 5.77 13.36
N PRO A 431 -10.90 5.43 14.66
CA PRO A 431 -10.77 4.06 15.14
C PRO A 431 -11.72 3.08 14.45
N SER A 432 -12.97 3.46 14.20
CA SER A 432 -13.94 2.59 13.55
C SER A 432 -13.63 2.27 12.08
N GLY A 433 -12.92 3.16 11.38
CA GLY A 433 -12.52 2.98 9.99
C GLY A 433 -11.19 2.23 9.81
N THR A 434 -10.45 2.00 10.89
CA THR A 434 -9.17 1.27 10.87
C THR A 434 -9.31 -0.11 11.55
N PRO A 435 -9.48 -1.21 10.78
CA PRO A 435 -9.60 -2.53 11.37
C PRO A 435 -8.25 -3.00 11.94
N LEU A 436 -8.20 -3.24 13.24
CA LEU A 436 -7.03 -3.77 13.95
C LEU A 436 -7.17 -5.27 14.18
N LYS A 437 -6.06 -5.99 14.04
CA LYS A 437 -5.97 -7.38 14.48
C LYS A 437 -6.10 -7.44 16.00
N PHE A 438 -6.45 -8.61 16.53
CA PHE A 438 -6.66 -8.81 17.96
C PHE A 438 -5.49 -8.30 18.83
N TRP A 439 -4.25 -8.60 18.46
CA TRP A 439 -3.06 -8.16 19.20
C TRP A 439 -2.73 -6.66 18.97
N GLU A 440 -2.94 -6.14 17.76
CA GLU A 440 -2.77 -4.70 17.48
C GLU A 440 -3.74 -3.87 18.29
N LYS A 441 -4.97 -4.37 18.49
CA LYS A 441 -5.98 -3.74 19.34
C LYS A 441 -5.52 -3.67 20.80
N TRP A 442 -4.89 -4.72 21.32
CA TRP A 442 -4.36 -4.71 22.70
C TRP A 442 -3.27 -3.66 22.89
N ILE A 443 -2.37 -3.53 21.91
CA ILE A 443 -1.34 -2.49 21.90
C ILE A 443 -2.00 -1.11 21.80
N TYR A 444 -2.93 -0.95 20.86
CA TYR A 444 -3.67 0.29 20.66
C TYR A 444 -4.35 0.74 21.95
N ASP A 445 -5.09 -0.16 22.63
CA ASP A 445 -5.82 0.16 23.86
C ASP A 445 -4.86 0.50 25.02
N GLY A 446 -3.69 -0.15 25.09
CA GLY A 446 -2.67 0.09 26.12
C GLY A 446 -1.87 1.40 25.95
N ILE A 447 -1.90 2.04 24.77
CA ILE A 447 -1.22 3.33 24.55
C ILE A 447 -2.08 4.47 25.14
N HIS A 448 -1.61 5.17 26.16
CA HIS A 448 -2.30 6.35 26.67
C HIS A 448 -1.69 7.64 26.10
N ILE A 449 -2.49 8.40 25.36
CA ILE A 449 -2.13 9.75 24.91
C ILE A 449 -2.67 10.71 25.98
N GLN A 450 -1.79 11.31 26.78
CA GLN A 450 -2.19 11.94 28.05
C GLN A 450 -3.03 13.22 27.90
N HIS A 451 -2.97 13.93 26.77
CA HIS A 451 -3.84 15.07 26.44
C HIS A 451 -3.85 15.26 24.91
N PRO A 452 -4.85 15.91 24.28
CA PRO A 452 -4.71 16.32 22.87
C PRO A 452 -3.46 17.23 22.81
N PRO A 453 -2.34 16.79 22.22
CA PRO A 453 -1.14 17.59 22.21
C PRO A 453 -1.44 18.87 21.44
N ALA A 454 -0.85 19.99 21.86
CA ALA A 454 -0.96 21.24 21.12
C ALA A 454 -0.71 20.94 19.64
N ILE A 455 -1.73 21.16 18.81
CA ILE A 455 -1.67 20.80 17.38
C ILE A 455 -0.59 21.64 16.66
N HIS A 456 -0.07 22.68 17.34
CA HIS A 456 1.02 23.56 16.94
C HIS A 456 2.44 22.97 17.09
N ASP A 457 2.62 21.77 17.64
CA ASP A 457 3.94 21.11 17.63
C ASP A 457 4.25 20.60 16.21
N VAL A 458 4.72 21.53 15.38
CA VAL A 458 5.48 21.29 14.16
C VAL A 458 6.60 20.31 14.52
N HIS A 459 6.62 19.18 13.82
CA HIS A 459 7.56 18.08 14.01
C HIS A 459 7.36 17.30 15.32
N VAL A 460 6.40 16.37 15.30
CA VAL A 460 6.73 15.05 15.84
C VAL A 460 7.75 14.45 14.88
N ASN A 461 9.02 14.79 15.07
CA ASN A 461 10.07 13.87 14.66
C ASN A 461 9.85 12.61 15.50
N VAL A 462 9.95 11.41 14.93
CA VAL A 462 9.80 10.18 15.72
C VAL A 462 10.73 10.23 16.94
N GLU A 463 11.88 10.89 16.80
CA GLU A 463 12.86 11.26 17.83
C GLU A 463 12.34 12.22 18.93
N ASN A 464 11.48 13.19 18.58
CA ASN A 464 10.87 14.11 19.57
C ASN A 464 9.71 13.45 20.34
N LEU A 465 9.06 12.45 19.74
CA LEU A 465 8.17 11.56 20.49
C LEU A 465 8.99 10.63 21.39
N GLU A 466 10.18 10.18 20.96
CA GLU A 466 11.12 9.41 21.78
C GLU A 466 11.58 10.19 23.03
N GLU A 467 11.83 11.51 22.94
CA GLU A 467 12.13 12.37 24.11
C GLU A 467 10.90 12.65 24.99
N LYS A 468 9.73 12.98 24.41
CA LYS A 468 8.51 13.26 25.19
C LYS A 468 7.92 12.02 25.86
N LEU A 469 7.95 10.85 25.22
CA LEU A 469 7.53 9.56 25.80
C LEU A 469 8.58 9.00 26.77
N GLY A 470 9.85 9.42 26.65
CA GLY A 470 10.90 9.17 27.63
C GLY A 470 10.73 10.00 28.91
N ASN A 471 10.24 11.24 28.80
CA ASN A 471 10.10 12.18 29.92
C ASN A 471 8.70 12.22 30.58
N GLN A 472 7.64 11.79 29.89
CA GLN A 472 6.32 11.62 30.50
C GLN A 472 6.05 10.14 30.74
N ASN A 473 6.29 9.71 31.99
CA ASN A 473 5.92 8.44 32.59
C ASN A 473 4.86 7.66 31.80
N ILE A 474 5.31 6.77 30.92
CA ILE A 474 4.55 5.58 30.55
C ILE A 474 4.51 4.73 31.82
N SER A 475 3.54 4.99 32.69
CA SER A 475 3.11 4.01 33.69
C SER A 475 2.41 2.87 32.93
N SER A 476 3.18 2.04 32.24
CA SER A 476 2.69 0.76 31.71
C SER A 476 2.59 -0.22 32.87
N SER A 477 1.49 -0.16 33.61
CA SER A 477 1.11 -1.25 34.51
C SER A 477 0.42 -2.37 33.73
N VAL A 478 1.04 -2.89 32.66
CA VAL A 478 0.64 -4.15 32.03
C VAL A 478 1.89 -4.84 31.49
N PHE A 479 2.19 -6.01 32.06
CA PHE A 479 3.42 -6.82 31.97
C PHE A 479 4.62 -6.32 32.79
N GLY A 480 4.96 -7.07 33.84
CA GLY A 480 6.17 -6.91 34.65
C GLY A 480 7.44 -7.27 33.89
N LEU A 481 7.80 -6.44 32.91
CA LEU A 481 9.12 -6.37 32.31
C LEU A 481 9.57 -4.92 32.45
N THR A 482 10.30 -4.62 33.52
CA THR A 482 10.79 -3.27 33.86
C THR A 482 11.95 -2.80 32.98
N GLN A 483 12.08 -3.35 31.76
CA GLN A 483 12.93 -2.81 30.70
C GLN A 483 12.14 -2.92 29.41
N GLY A 484 11.74 -1.77 28.85
CA GLY A 484 11.00 -1.74 27.60
C GLY A 484 11.81 -2.40 26.47
N PRO A 485 11.15 -3.03 25.48
CA PRO A 485 11.85 -3.59 24.33
C PRO A 485 12.71 -2.50 23.65
N SER A 486 13.89 -2.90 23.15
CA SER A 486 14.82 -2.03 22.43
C SER A 486 14.12 -1.30 21.27
N SER A 487 14.66 -0.16 20.84
CA SER A 487 14.12 0.63 19.72
C SER A 487 13.89 -0.20 18.46
N SER A 488 14.77 -1.17 18.18
CA SER A 488 14.65 -2.13 17.09
C SER A 488 13.45 -3.08 17.26
N LEU A 489 13.16 -3.56 18.47
CA LEU A 489 12.01 -4.41 18.76
C LEU A 489 10.67 -3.66 18.63
N ARG A 490 10.63 -2.36 18.98
CA ARG A 490 9.41 -1.54 18.81
C ARG A 490 9.09 -1.27 17.33
N LYS A 491 10.12 -1.04 16.51
CA LYS A 491 10.00 -0.93 15.04
C LYS A 491 9.55 -2.27 14.43
N LEU A 492 10.18 -3.37 14.84
CA LEU A 492 9.85 -4.73 14.37
C LEU A 492 8.41 -5.14 14.72
N LEU A 493 7.93 -4.79 15.93
CA LEU A 493 6.57 -5.09 16.40
C LEU A 493 5.50 -4.12 15.87
N GLY A 494 5.89 -3.11 15.09
CA GLY A 494 4.95 -2.13 14.51
C GLY A 494 4.33 -1.17 15.53
N ILE A 495 4.89 -1.06 16.74
CA ILE A 495 4.33 -0.23 17.83
C ILE A 495 4.32 1.25 17.43
N ASN A 496 5.36 1.74 16.76
CA ASN A 496 5.44 3.13 16.30
C ASN A 496 4.28 3.48 15.36
N ARG A 497 3.98 2.61 14.40
CA ARG A 497 2.83 2.76 13.50
C ARG A 497 1.51 2.81 14.27
N ILE A 498 1.34 1.98 15.30
CA ILE A 498 0.12 1.97 16.13
C ILE A 498 0.00 3.26 16.96
N CYS A 499 1.13 3.77 17.50
CA CYS A 499 1.18 5.05 18.20
C CYS A 499 0.82 6.23 17.29
N GLU A 500 1.44 6.32 16.10
CA GLU A 500 1.14 7.35 15.09
C GLU A 500 -0.33 7.32 14.67
N MET A 501 -0.86 6.13 14.40
CA MET A 501 -2.26 5.94 14.08
C MET A 501 -3.19 6.37 15.23
N LYS A 502 -2.86 6.03 16.48
CA LYS A 502 -3.64 6.48 17.65
C LYS A 502 -3.58 8.00 17.82
N LEU A 503 -2.45 8.63 17.52
CA LEU A 503 -2.30 10.08 17.53
C LEU A 503 -3.17 10.74 16.46
N ILE A 504 -3.17 10.19 15.24
CA ILE A 504 -4.06 10.63 14.15
C ILE A 504 -5.51 10.54 14.62
N HIS A 505 -5.93 9.38 15.15
CA HIS A 505 -7.30 9.20 15.65
C HIS A 505 -7.68 10.24 16.71
N ALA A 506 -6.80 10.50 17.68
CA ALA A 506 -7.04 11.50 18.72
C ALA A 506 -7.18 12.92 18.14
N ARG A 507 -6.29 13.32 17.22
CA ARG A 507 -6.33 14.64 16.57
C ARG A 507 -7.56 14.81 15.69
N SER A 508 -7.93 13.80 14.91
CA SER A 508 -9.12 13.83 14.05
C SER A 508 -10.41 13.92 14.85
N LEU A 509 -10.51 13.21 15.98
CA LEU A 509 -11.65 13.33 16.89
C LEU A 509 -11.75 14.75 17.48
N TYR A 510 -10.62 15.34 17.84
CA TYR A 510 -10.58 16.69 18.39
C TYR A 510 -10.97 17.77 17.36
N ILE A 511 -10.45 17.67 16.13
CA ILE A 511 -10.88 18.55 15.02
C ILE A 511 -12.37 18.38 14.74
N LEU A 512 -12.86 17.14 14.72
CA LEU A 512 -14.27 16.85 14.52
C LEU A 512 -15.14 17.45 15.63
N ASP A 513 -14.70 17.36 16.89
CA ASP A 513 -15.40 17.97 18.02
C ASP A 513 -15.51 19.50 17.83
N TYR A 514 -14.43 20.15 17.39
CA TYR A 514 -14.48 21.58 17.04
C TYR A 514 -15.41 21.88 15.86
N MET A 515 -15.33 21.11 14.77
CA MET A 515 -16.25 21.27 13.63
C MET A 515 -17.72 21.10 14.07
N CYS A 516 -17.99 20.17 14.98
CA CYS A 516 -19.30 19.97 15.57
C CYS A 516 -19.77 21.18 16.39
N GLU A 517 -18.88 21.84 17.14
CA GLU A 517 -19.21 23.11 17.81
C GLU A 517 -19.60 24.20 16.81
N VAL A 518 -18.93 24.28 15.65
CA VAL A 518 -19.33 25.22 14.59
C VAL A 518 -20.71 24.86 14.03
N VAL A 519 -20.96 23.57 13.76
CA VAL A 519 -22.23 23.09 13.21
C VAL A 519 -23.43 23.39 14.11
N LYS A 520 -23.26 23.40 15.44
CA LYS A 520 -24.33 23.75 16.40
C LYS A 520 -24.99 25.10 16.14
N HIS A 521 -24.26 26.02 15.51
CA HIS A 521 -24.70 27.39 15.29
C HIS A 521 -25.19 27.66 13.86
N LEU A 522 -25.21 26.64 13.00
CA LEU A 522 -25.65 26.75 11.62
C LEU A 522 -27.16 26.52 11.50
N ASP A 523 -27.79 27.18 10.53
CA ASP A 523 -29.16 26.85 10.16
C ASP A 523 -29.22 25.67 9.16
N THR A 524 -30.43 25.23 8.82
CA THR A 524 -30.63 24.10 7.90
C THR A 524 -30.07 24.37 6.50
N GLN A 525 -30.12 25.62 6.03
CA GLN A 525 -29.66 26.01 4.70
C GLN A 525 -28.12 26.05 4.68
N ASP A 526 -27.49 26.62 5.70
CA ASP A 526 -26.03 26.63 5.88
C ASP A 526 -25.47 25.21 5.96
N MET A 527 -26.14 24.30 6.68
CA MET A 527 -25.74 22.89 6.74
C MET A 527 -25.84 22.19 5.38
N GLN A 528 -26.88 22.51 4.60
CA GLN A 528 -27.10 21.95 3.26
C GLN A 528 -26.05 22.48 2.27
N ASP A 529 -25.87 23.80 2.23
CA ASP A 529 -24.90 24.47 1.35
C ASP A 529 -23.46 24.13 1.74
N GLY A 530 -23.21 23.91 3.03
CA GLY A 530 -21.94 23.48 3.61
C GLY A 530 -21.62 22.00 3.51
N LEU A 531 -22.49 21.19 2.89
CA LEU A 531 -22.35 19.74 2.71
C LEU A 531 -22.29 18.92 4.01
N VAL A 532 -22.84 19.41 5.12
CA VAL A 532 -22.89 18.69 6.41
C VAL A 532 -23.71 17.41 6.28
N TYR A 533 -24.86 17.47 5.61
CA TYR A 533 -25.70 16.29 5.37
C TYR A 533 -25.03 15.27 4.44
N GLU A 534 -24.26 15.72 3.45
CA GLU A 534 -23.50 14.81 2.61
C GLU A 534 -22.36 14.16 3.40
N ALA A 535 -21.69 14.92 4.27
CA ALA A 535 -20.64 14.41 5.16
C ALA A 535 -21.15 13.29 6.07
N ILE A 536 -22.36 13.42 6.65
CA ILE A 536 -22.90 12.33 7.46
C ILE A 536 -23.22 11.09 6.64
N PHE A 537 -23.81 11.22 5.45
CA PHE A 537 -24.06 10.06 4.61
C PHE A 537 -22.76 9.40 4.15
N GLN A 538 -21.70 10.18 3.92
CA GLN A 538 -20.39 9.63 3.64
C GLN A 538 -19.79 8.88 4.84
N ALA A 539 -19.89 9.44 6.05
CA ALA A 539 -19.47 8.76 7.27
C ALA A 539 -20.25 7.44 7.48
N VAL A 540 -21.55 7.42 7.20
CA VAL A 540 -22.38 6.21 7.20
C VAL A 540 -21.88 5.21 6.17
N ARG A 541 -21.62 5.63 4.93
CA ARG A 541 -21.09 4.76 3.85
C ARG A 541 -19.82 4.05 4.30
N SER A 542 -18.92 4.81 4.91
CA SER A 542 -17.61 4.35 5.38
C SER A 542 -17.64 3.56 6.68
N GLY A 543 -18.69 3.73 7.50
CA GLY A 543 -18.80 3.10 8.82
C GLY A 543 -18.10 3.87 9.93
N THR A 544 -17.85 5.17 9.72
CA THR A 544 -17.18 6.07 10.67
C THR A 544 -18.14 6.48 11.79
N ILE A 545 -18.34 5.60 12.77
CA ILE A 545 -19.39 5.75 13.79
C ILE A 545 -19.17 6.97 14.69
N GLU A 546 -17.92 7.31 15.02
CA GLU A 546 -17.58 8.44 15.88
C GLU A 546 -18.06 9.77 15.29
N PHE A 547 -18.00 9.87 13.96
CA PHE A 547 -18.49 11.01 13.19
C PHE A 547 -20.01 11.11 13.21
N VAL A 548 -20.68 9.98 12.92
CA VAL A 548 -22.15 9.89 12.94
C VAL A 548 -22.71 10.25 14.32
N ILE A 549 -22.14 9.69 15.40
CA ILE A 549 -22.60 9.95 16.78
C ILE A 549 -22.48 11.43 17.13
N ARG A 550 -21.36 12.07 16.81
CA ARG A 550 -21.12 13.47 17.19
C ARG A 550 -22.07 14.42 16.48
N LEU A 551 -22.23 14.28 15.17
CA LEU A 551 -23.18 15.11 14.42
C LEU A 551 -24.63 14.89 14.87
N CYS A 552 -25.07 13.65 15.07
CA CYS A 552 -26.44 13.39 15.54
C CYS A 552 -26.71 13.92 16.96
N LYS A 553 -25.67 14.08 17.80
CA LYS A 553 -25.79 14.71 19.13
C LYS A 553 -25.90 16.22 19.04
N VAL A 554 -25.22 16.83 18.07
CA VAL A 554 -25.27 18.27 17.80
C VAL A 554 -26.63 18.67 17.23
N ASP A 555 -27.07 17.94 16.21
CA ASP A 555 -28.36 18.18 15.55
C ASP A 555 -29.13 16.85 15.41
N PRO A 556 -30.10 16.59 16.30
CA PRO A 556 -30.97 15.41 16.21
C PRO A 556 -31.83 15.38 14.94
N ASP A 557 -32.05 16.50 14.25
CA ASP A 557 -32.88 16.54 13.04
C ASP A 557 -32.23 15.79 11.87
N ILE A 558 -30.91 15.59 11.94
CA ILE A 558 -30.16 14.77 10.98
C ILE A 558 -30.73 13.34 10.88
N LEU A 559 -31.31 12.80 11.95
CA LEU A 559 -31.93 11.46 11.93
C LEU A 559 -33.10 11.35 10.93
N TRP A 560 -33.74 12.48 10.60
CA TRP A 560 -34.87 12.56 9.68
C TRP A 560 -34.46 12.95 8.26
N ARG A 561 -33.19 13.33 8.05
CA ARG A 561 -32.68 13.68 6.73
C ARG A 561 -32.49 12.43 5.89
N THR A 562 -32.67 12.58 4.58
CA THR A 562 -32.55 11.49 3.63
C THR A 562 -31.59 11.82 2.52
N ASN A 563 -30.89 10.81 2.00
CA ASN A 563 -30.06 10.96 0.80
C ASN A 563 -30.92 11.09 -0.47
N SER A 564 -30.27 11.16 -1.63
CA SER A 564 -30.93 11.23 -2.95
C SER A 564 -31.89 10.06 -3.24
N MET A 565 -31.71 8.91 -2.58
CA MET A 565 -32.60 7.75 -2.69
C MET A 565 -33.73 7.76 -1.65
N ARG A 566 -33.94 8.88 -0.94
CA ARG A 566 -34.86 9.01 0.19
C ARG A 566 -34.59 8.04 1.35
N ARG A 567 -33.34 7.62 1.53
CA ARG A 567 -32.92 6.75 2.63
C ARG A 567 -32.37 7.58 3.79
N ASN A 568 -32.86 7.34 5.00
CA ASN A 568 -32.25 7.89 6.21
C ASN A 568 -30.93 7.17 6.54
N ILE A 569 -30.20 7.66 7.56
CA ILE A 569 -28.87 7.13 7.91
C ILE A 569 -28.90 5.64 8.29
N PHE A 570 -29.98 5.16 8.90
CA PHE A 570 -30.11 3.76 9.32
C PHE A 570 -30.40 2.85 8.13
N GLN A 571 -31.35 3.23 7.27
CA GLN A 571 -31.62 2.55 6.00
C GLN A 571 -30.36 2.47 5.14
N TYR A 572 -29.61 3.56 5.04
CA TYR A 572 -28.37 3.58 4.27
C TYR A 572 -27.27 2.71 4.91
N SER A 573 -27.17 2.69 6.25
CA SER A 573 -26.25 1.78 6.95
C SER A 573 -26.57 0.30 6.71
N ILE A 574 -27.86 -0.06 6.53
CA ILE A 574 -28.29 -1.43 6.23
C ILE A 574 -27.82 -1.87 4.86
N GLU A 575 -28.06 -1.04 3.85
CA GLU A 575 -27.59 -1.26 2.49
C GLU A 575 -26.06 -1.42 2.46
N ARG A 576 -25.33 -0.59 3.22
CA ARG A 576 -23.86 -0.58 3.24
C ARG A 576 -23.21 -1.62 4.18
N ARG A 577 -24.00 -2.45 4.87
CA ARG A 577 -23.54 -3.43 5.88
C ARG A 577 -22.68 -2.79 6.97
N GLN A 578 -23.13 -1.65 7.49
CA GLN A 578 -22.45 -0.89 8.53
C GLN A 578 -23.15 -1.13 9.88
N GLU A 579 -22.90 -2.32 10.42
CA GLU A 579 -23.59 -2.88 11.60
C GLU A 579 -23.50 -1.98 12.83
N LYS A 580 -22.32 -1.40 13.08
CA LYS A 580 -22.09 -0.49 14.21
C LYS A 580 -22.94 0.78 14.09
N VAL A 581 -23.05 1.35 12.88
CA VAL A 581 -23.90 2.52 12.63
C VAL A 581 -25.38 2.15 12.76
N TYR A 582 -25.80 1.03 12.18
CA TYR A 582 -27.16 0.52 12.32
C TYR A 582 -27.54 0.36 13.80
N SER A 583 -26.65 -0.22 14.62
CA SER A 583 -26.91 -0.48 16.04
C SER A 583 -27.28 0.77 16.86
N LEU A 584 -26.92 1.97 16.40
CA LEU A 584 -27.31 3.22 17.04
C LEU A 584 -28.84 3.42 17.09
N ILE A 585 -29.60 2.77 16.20
CA ILE A 585 -31.07 2.86 16.17
C ILE A 585 -31.71 2.39 17.49
N TYR A 586 -31.07 1.45 18.20
CA TYR A 586 -31.59 0.93 19.46
C TYR A 586 -31.57 1.99 20.57
N GLY A 587 -30.69 3.00 20.47
CA GLY A 587 -30.62 4.15 21.38
C GLY A 587 -31.53 5.31 21.01
N VAL A 588 -32.25 5.23 19.88
CA VAL A 588 -33.14 6.31 19.41
C VAL A 588 -34.56 6.10 19.95
N GLY A 589 -35.06 7.05 20.73
CA GLY A 589 -36.40 6.96 21.33
C GLY A 589 -37.54 6.82 20.30
N GLN A 590 -37.41 7.45 19.13
CA GLN A 590 -38.39 7.41 18.05
C GLN A 590 -38.07 6.35 16.96
N ARG A 591 -37.29 5.32 17.29
CA ARG A 591 -36.87 4.27 16.35
C ARG A 591 -38.01 3.64 15.56
N ASN A 592 -39.19 3.52 16.17
CA ASN A 592 -40.35 2.92 15.52
C ASN A 592 -40.84 3.76 14.34
N LEU A 593 -40.84 5.09 14.47
CA LEU A 593 -41.22 5.98 13.39
C LEU A 593 -40.18 5.94 12.26
N ILE A 594 -38.89 5.96 12.63
CA ILE A 594 -37.76 5.86 11.68
C ILE A 594 -37.81 4.56 10.87
N ALA A 595 -38.23 3.46 11.48
CA ALA A 595 -38.35 2.16 10.83
C ALA A 595 -39.49 2.09 9.78
N THR A 596 -40.48 2.99 9.84
CA THR A 596 -41.62 3.02 8.90
C THR A 596 -41.33 3.71 7.58
N PHE A 597 -40.20 4.42 7.47
CA PHE A 597 -39.85 5.12 6.23
C PHE A 597 -39.63 4.12 5.08
N ALA A 598 -40.04 4.52 3.88
CA ALA A 598 -39.75 3.82 2.64
C ALA A 598 -38.83 4.68 1.76
N ASP A 599 -37.90 4.04 1.06
CA ASP A 599 -37.01 4.72 0.12
C ASP A 599 -37.74 5.14 -1.17
N ALA A 600 -37.03 5.75 -2.11
CA ALA A 600 -37.59 6.20 -3.39
C ALA A 600 -38.19 5.05 -4.23
N SER A 601 -37.78 3.81 -4.01
CA SER A 601 -38.31 2.59 -4.65
C SER A 601 -39.40 1.90 -3.82
N GLY A 602 -39.83 2.49 -2.70
CA GLY A 602 -40.79 1.87 -1.79
C GLY A 602 -40.21 0.74 -0.94
N ASN A 603 -38.88 0.61 -0.86
CA ASN A 603 -38.23 -0.39 -0.02
C ASN A 603 -38.24 0.06 1.45
N ASP A 604 -38.71 -0.82 2.33
CA ASP A 604 -38.49 -0.70 3.77
C ASP A 604 -37.06 -1.16 4.17
N MET A 605 -36.73 -1.08 5.46
CA MET A 605 -35.44 -1.55 5.98
C MET A 605 -35.15 -3.02 5.66
N LEU A 606 -36.17 -3.88 5.59
CA LEU A 606 -35.98 -5.30 5.34
C LEU A 606 -35.73 -5.60 3.86
N HIS A 607 -36.32 -4.84 2.94
CA HIS A 607 -35.95 -4.89 1.52
C HIS A 607 -34.48 -4.49 1.31
N LEU A 608 -34.00 -3.47 2.02
CA LEU A 608 -32.59 -3.05 1.94
C LEU A 608 -31.64 -4.13 2.50
N ALA A 609 -32.04 -4.85 3.55
CA ALA A 609 -31.32 -6.04 4.00
C ALA A 609 -31.41 -7.21 2.99
N GLY A 610 -32.45 -7.20 2.14
CA GLY A 610 -32.67 -8.11 1.02
C GLY A 610 -31.81 -7.83 -0.21
N MET A 611 -31.20 -6.65 -0.32
CA MET A 611 -30.24 -6.32 -1.38
C MET A 611 -28.92 -7.02 -1.10
N LEU A 612 -28.18 -7.41 -2.14
CA LEU A 612 -26.86 -8.02 -1.97
C LEU A 612 -25.87 -7.01 -1.36
N SER A 613 -25.06 -7.46 -0.40
CA SER A 613 -23.98 -6.65 0.17
C SER A 613 -23.06 -6.04 -0.90
N PRO A 614 -22.52 -4.82 -0.69
CA PRO A 614 -21.42 -4.31 -1.49
C PRO A 614 -20.26 -5.30 -1.56
N THR A 615 -19.65 -5.41 -2.74
CA THR A 615 -18.56 -6.36 -3.04
C THR A 615 -17.40 -6.23 -2.05
N GLU A 616 -17.05 -5.00 -1.64
CA GLU A 616 -15.93 -4.74 -0.72
C GLU A 616 -16.16 -5.31 0.69
N LYS A 617 -17.42 -5.57 1.07
CA LYS A 617 -17.81 -6.20 2.34
C LYS A 617 -17.98 -7.70 2.19
N LEU A 618 -18.54 -8.15 1.06
CA LEU A 618 -18.79 -9.55 0.78
C LEU A 618 -17.48 -10.34 0.60
N ASP A 619 -16.52 -9.78 -0.14
CA ASP A 619 -15.22 -10.42 -0.46
C ASP A 619 -14.30 -10.57 0.76
N ARG A 620 -14.53 -9.80 1.83
CA ARG A 620 -13.80 -9.96 3.11
C ARG A 620 -14.11 -11.28 3.80
N ILE A 621 -15.22 -11.93 3.44
CA ILE A 621 -15.64 -13.22 4.02
C ILE A 621 -15.21 -14.32 3.06
N SER A 622 -14.36 -15.23 3.53
CA SER A 622 -13.82 -16.31 2.71
C SER A 622 -14.87 -17.39 2.45
N GLY A 623 -15.25 -17.58 1.19
CA GLY A 623 -16.13 -18.67 0.75
C GLY A 623 -17.61 -18.32 0.72
N ALA A 624 -18.27 -18.71 -0.38
CA ALA A 624 -19.66 -18.35 -0.67
C ALA A 624 -20.65 -18.82 0.40
N ALA A 625 -20.40 -19.95 1.08
CA ALA A 625 -21.26 -20.43 2.15
C ALA A 625 -21.23 -19.52 3.39
N LEU A 626 -20.05 -19.03 3.78
CA LEU A 626 -19.89 -18.11 4.91
C LEU A 626 -20.45 -16.72 4.58
N GLN A 627 -20.25 -16.27 3.33
CA GLN A 627 -20.89 -15.07 2.80
C GLN A 627 -22.42 -15.16 2.91
N MET A 628 -23.01 -16.26 2.40
CA MET A 628 -24.45 -16.50 2.49
C MET A 628 -24.95 -16.60 3.94
N GLN A 629 -24.19 -17.25 4.82
CA GLN A 629 -24.50 -17.34 6.24
C GLN A 629 -24.58 -15.93 6.86
N ARG A 630 -23.62 -15.06 6.57
CA ARG A 630 -23.59 -13.69 7.10
C ARG A 630 -24.76 -12.86 6.59
N GLU A 631 -25.09 -12.93 5.30
CA GLU A 631 -26.23 -12.20 4.73
C GLU A 631 -27.56 -12.67 5.35
N ARG A 632 -27.72 -13.97 5.62
CA ARG A 632 -28.89 -14.49 6.33
C ARG A 632 -28.96 -14.02 7.80
N GLN A 633 -27.82 -13.93 8.49
CA GLN A 633 -27.76 -13.40 9.85
C GLN A 633 -28.14 -11.91 9.86
N TRP A 634 -27.59 -11.14 8.93
CA TRP A 634 -27.91 -9.72 8.77
C TRP A 634 -29.40 -9.48 8.51
N PHE A 635 -29.99 -10.24 7.59
CA PHE A 635 -31.43 -10.16 7.31
C PHE A 635 -32.28 -10.49 8.54
N LYS A 636 -31.88 -11.48 9.34
CA LYS A 636 -32.58 -11.84 10.60
C LYS A 636 -32.46 -10.74 11.65
N GLU A 637 -31.28 -10.13 11.78
CA GLU A 637 -31.04 -9.03 12.73
C GLU A 637 -31.92 -7.83 12.41
N VAL A 638 -31.95 -7.39 11.16
CA VAL A 638 -32.83 -6.28 10.73
C VAL A 638 -34.30 -6.63 10.92
N LYS A 639 -34.70 -7.87 10.62
CA LYS A 639 -36.07 -8.35 10.85
C LYS A 639 -36.48 -8.28 12.32
N SER A 640 -35.55 -8.49 13.26
CA SER A 640 -35.85 -8.46 14.69
C SER A 640 -36.32 -7.07 15.18
N LEU A 641 -35.86 -6.01 14.52
CA LEU A 641 -36.24 -4.62 14.84
C LEU A 641 -37.56 -4.19 14.18
N VAL A 642 -37.86 -4.69 12.98
CA VAL A 642 -38.99 -4.26 12.14
C VAL A 642 -40.33 -4.92 12.53
N VAL A 643 -40.44 -5.57 13.70
CA VAL A 643 -41.66 -6.26 14.18
C VAL A 643 -42.77 -5.27 14.65
N LEU A 644 -42.90 -4.12 13.99
CA LEU A 644 -43.91 -3.10 14.27
C LEU A 644 -45.26 -3.41 13.60
N PRO A 645 -46.39 -2.82 14.08
CA PRO A 645 -47.75 -3.30 13.86
C PRO A 645 -48.28 -3.22 12.42
N SER A 646 -47.55 -2.60 11.48
CA SER A 646 -47.96 -2.48 10.08
C SER A 646 -47.84 -3.79 9.28
N GLY A 647 -47.49 -4.91 9.93
CA GLY A 647 -47.87 -6.27 9.54
C GLY A 647 -47.66 -6.64 8.07
N VAL A 648 -46.65 -7.47 7.82
CA VAL A 648 -46.28 -8.03 6.49
C VAL A 648 -45.55 -7.00 5.63
N GLY A 649 -44.30 -7.33 5.25
CA GLY A 649 -43.47 -6.49 4.40
C GLY A 649 -44.25 -6.06 3.15
N ALA A 650 -44.58 -4.76 3.12
CA ALA A 650 -45.33 -4.17 2.02
C ALA A 650 -44.60 -4.41 0.71
N TYR A 651 -45.33 -4.52 -0.38
CA TYR A 651 -44.70 -4.64 -1.67
C TYR A 651 -43.94 -3.35 -1.99
N ASN A 652 -42.68 -3.50 -2.41
CA ASN A 652 -41.98 -2.37 -3.01
C ASN A 652 -42.59 -1.99 -4.36
N LYS A 653 -42.10 -0.95 -5.02
CA LYS A 653 -42.62 -0.53 -6.33
C LYS A 653 -42.47 -1.59 -7.43
N GLN A 654 -41.59 -2.57 -7.25
CA GLN A 654 -41.46 -3.73 -8.14
C GLN A 654 -42.44 -4.87 -7.82
N GLY A 655 -43.33 -4.71 -6.84
CA GLY A 655 -44.28 -5.74 -6.46
C GLY A 655 -43.63 -6.92 -5.73
N MET A 656 -42.46 -6.73 -5.11
CA MET A 656 -41.76 -7.78 -4.36
C MET A 656 -41.86 -7.55 -2.86
N ARG A 657 -41.94 -8.65 -2.11
CA ARG A 657 -41.76 -8.66 -0.65
C ARG A 657 -40.27 -8.77 -0.28
N PRO A 658 -39.86 -8.39 0.94
CA PRO A 658 -38.45 -8.43 1.34
C PRO A 658 -37.78 -9.81 1.18
N HIS A 659 -38.49 -10.88 1.53
CA HIS A 659 -37.99 -12.25 1.41
C HIS A 659 -37.87 -12.73 -0.05
N GLU A 660 -38.76 -12.27 -0.92
CA GLU A 660 -38.72 -12.58 -2.37
C GLU A 660 -37.51 -11.88 -2.99
N LEU A 661 -37.31 -10.60 -2.67
CA LEU A 661 -36.14 -9.82 -3.09
C LEU A 661 -34.82 -10.44 -2.58
N PHE A 662 -34.76 -10.84 -1.31
CA PHE A 662 -33.58 -11.52 -0.75
C PHE A 662 -33.25 -12.80 -1.51
N THR A 663 -34.27 -13.64 -1.77
CA THR A 663 -34.09 -14.92 -2.47
C THR A 663 -33.59 -14.69 -3.89
N GLN A 664 -34.14 -13.70 -4.60
CA GLN A 664 -33.74 -13.36 -5.96
C GLN A 664 -32.28 -12.87 -6.00
N ASN A 665 -31.94 -11.88 -5.18
CA ASN A 665 -30.62 -11.25 -5.21
C ASN A 665 -29.49 -12.18 -4.75
N HIS A 666 -29.78 -13.14 -3.87
CA HIS A 666 -28.79 -14.07 -3.33
C HIS A 666 -28.81 -15.44 -4.00
N ASN A 667 -29.57 -15.64 -5.10
CA ASN A 667 -29.72 -16.97 -5.71
C ASN A 667 -28.37 -17.56 -6.15
N LYS A 668 -27.54 -16.78 -6.84
CA LYS A 668 -26.21 -17.21 -7.28
C LYS A 668 -25.30 -17.54 -6.08
N LEU A 669 -25.27 -16.67 -5.07
CA LEU A 669 -24.46 -16.88 -3.87
C LEU A 669 -24.91 -18.13 -3.10
N LYS A 670 -26.22 -18.41 -3.07
CA LYS A 670 -26.78 -19.64 -2.50
C LYS A 670 -26.29 -20.87 -3.27
N GLU A 671 -26.36 -20.87 -4.61
CA GLU A 671 -25.88 -21.98 -5.44
C GLU A 671 -24.38 -22.25 -5.24
N GLU A 672 -23.57 -21.19 -5.23
CA GLU A 672 -22.12 -21.27 -4.96
C GLU A 672 -21.83 -21.74 -3.54
N GLY A 673 -22.60 -21.29 -2.55
CA GLY A 673 -22.50 -21.73 -1.16
C GLY A 673 -22.88 -23.20 -0.99
N GLU A 674 -23.95 -23.66 -1.64
CA GLU A 674 -24.35 -25.08 -1.65
C GLU A 674 -23.26 -25.97 -2.26
N LYS A 675 -22.66 -25.53 -3.37
CA LYS A 675 -21.52 -26.22 -3.98
C LYS A 675 -20.32 -26.26 -3.03
N TRP A 676 -19.93 -25.12 -2.47
CA TRP A 676 -18.82 -25.03 -1.52
C TRP A 676 -19.00 -25.96 -0.32
N MET A 677 -20.20 -26.05 0.24
CA MET A 677 -20.50 -26.96 1.36
C MET A 677 -20.37 -28.44 0.95
N LYS A 678 -20.86 -28.82 -0.23
CA LYS A 678 -20.75 -30.19 -0.76
C LYS A 678 -19.30 -30.60 -1.01
N ASP A 679 -18.53 -29.73 -1.66
CA ASP A 679 -17.12 -29.97 -1.97
C ASP A 679 -16.31 -30.08 -0.68
N THR A 680 -16.51 -29.16 0.28
CA THR A 680 -15.84 -29.18 1.59
C THR A 680 -16.18 -30.43 2.40
N ALA A 681 -17.45 -30.85 2.42
CA ALA A 681 -17.86 -32.08 3.10
C ALA A 681 -17.20 -33.33 2.49
N THR A 682 -17.06 -33.36 1.17
CA THR A 682 -16.37 -34.44 0.45
C THR A 682 -14.89 -34.48 0.82
N SER A 683 -14.20 -33.34 0.76
CA SER A 683 -12.79 -33.24 1.17
C SER A 683 -12.57 -33.62 2.64
N CYS A 684 -13.43 -33.16 3.56
CA CYS A 684 -13.35 -33.51 4.97
C CYS A 684 -13.60 -35.01 5.21
N THR A 685 -14.49 -35.64 4.41
CA THR A 685 -14.73 -37.09 4.48
C THR A 685 -13.48 -37.87 4.09
N VAL A 686 -12.77 -37.44 3.03
CA VAL A 686 -11.50 -38.06 2.60
C VAL A 686 -10.41 -37.88 3.67
N VAL A 687 -10.23 -36.67 4.19
CA VAL A 687 -9.24 -36.40 5.25
C VAL A 687 -9.58 -37.18 6.53
N GLY A 688 -10.85 -37.24 6.90
CA GLY A 688 -11.33 -38.02 8.04
C GLY A 688 -11.05 -39.51 7.86
N ALA A 689 -11.37 -40.08 6.69
CA ALA A 689 -11.07 -41.47 6.37
C ALA A 689 -9.57 -41.77 6.42
N LEU A 690 -8.72 -40.89 5.86
CA LEU A 690 -7.27 -41.02 5.93
C LEU A 690 -6.75 -40.94 7.37
N THR A 691 -7.26 -39.99 8.16
CA THR A 691 -6.88 -39.82 9.57
C THR A 691 -7.24 -41.06 10.38
N ILE A 692 -8.48 -41.58 10.23
CA ILE A 692 -8.91 -42.83 10.86
C ILE A 692 -8.02 -43.99 10.43
N THR A 693 -7.70 -44.09 9.14
CA THR A 693 -6.83 -45.15 8.60
C THR A 693 -5.41 -45.08 9.17
N ILE A 694 -4.81 -43.90 9.25
CA ILE A 694 -3.47 -43.69 9.83
C ILE A 694 -3.48 -43.98 11.33
N MET A 695 -4.49 -43.48 12.06
CA MET A 695 -4.64 -43.74 13.50
C MET A 695 -4.83 -45.23 13.77
N PHE A 696 -5.64 -45.91 12.97
CA PHE A 696 -5.85 -47.36 13.06
C PHE A 696 -4.56 -48.11 12.77
N ALA A 697 -3.88 -47.80 11.66
CA ALA A 697 -2.59 -48.42 11.33
C ALA A 697 -1.55 -48.20 12.44
N ALA A 698 -1.39 -46.97 12.94
CA ALA A 698 -0.47 -46.63 14.01
C ALA A 698 -0.75 -47.39 15.32
N ALA A 699 -2.01 -47.69 15.64
CA ALA A 699 -2.37 -48.49 16.81
C ALA A 699 -1.89 -49.95 16.71
N PHE A 700 -1.76 -50.50 15.50
CA PHE A 700 -1.32 -51.89 15.26
C PHE A 700 0.14 -52.02 14.80
N THR A 701 0.79 -50.93 14.38
CA THR A 701 2.21 -50.91 13.98
C THR A 701 3.16 -50.45 15.08
N VAL A 702 2.68 -50.24 16.31
CA VAL A 702 3.55 -50.06 17.49
C VAL A 702 4.51 -51.26 17.60
N PRO A 703 5.82 -51.04 17.76
CA PRO A 703 6.79 -52.13 17.85
C PRO A 703 6.46 -53.02 19.06
N GLY A 704 6.03 -54.25 18.77
CA GLY A 704 5.56 -55.23 19.75
C GLY A 704 4.58 -56.25 19.16
N GLY A 705 3.72 -55.83 18.22
CA GLY A 705 2.68 -56.69 17.60
C GLY A 705 1.42 -56.86 18.47
N ASN A 706 0.52 -57.77 18.10
CA ASN A 706 -0.74 -58.08 18.82
C ASN A 706 -0.70 -59.52 19.36
N ASN A 707 -1.16 -59.77 20.58
CA ASN A 707 -1.16 -61.12 21.16
C ASN A 707 -2.23 -61.99 20.49
N GLY A 708 -1.81 -63.06 19.79
CA GLY A 708 -2.67 -63.89 18.92
C GLY A 708 -3.82 -64.64 19.62
N GLY A 709 -3.85 -64.70 20.95
CA GLY A 709 -4.95 -65.28 21.73
C GLY A 709 -5.98 -64.29 22.29
N THR A 710 -5.67 -62.99 22.34
CA THR A 710 -6.52 -61.98 23.02
C THR A 710 -6.79 -60.72 22.20
N GLY A 711 -5.97 -60.43 21.18
CA GLY A 711 -6.14 -59.27 20.30
C GLY A 711 -5.66 -57.92 20.87
N PHE A 712 -4.97 -57.91 22.02
CA PHE A 712 -4.37 -56.71 22.60
C PHE A 712 -2.92 -56.47 22.14
N PRO A 713 -2.49 -55.20 21.97
CA PRO A 713 -1.13 -54.88 21.53
C PRO A 713 -0.10 -55.18 22.64
N PHE A 714 1.06 -55.69 22.27
CA PHE A 714 2.19 -55.88 23.18
C PHE A 714 2.73 -54.50 23.57
N VAL A 715 2.42 -54.06 24.79
CA VAL A 715 3.04 -52.88 25.39
C VAL A 715 4.23 -53.37 26.22
N ASP A 716 5.42 -53.36 25.63
CA ASP A 716 6.65 -53.59 26.39
C ASP A 716 6.94 -52.35 27.26
N VAL A 717 6.81 -52.52 28.56
CA VAL A 717 7.11 -51.51 29.57
C VAL A 717 8.62 -51.45 29.76
N PHE A 718 9.33 -50.78 28.84
CA PHE A 718 10.67 -50.30 29.08
C PHE A 718 10.79 -48.82 28.69
N GLY A 719 11.19 -48.02 29.68
CA GLY A 719 11.04 -46.57 29.72
C GLY A 719 11.65 -45.80 28.54
N ASN A 720 10.82 -44.97 27.92
CA ASN A 720 11.26 -43.91 27.00
C ASN A 720 10.49 -42.61 27.35
N PRO A 721 11.13 -41.44 27.60
CA PRO A 721 10.48 -40.27 28.20
C PRO A 721 9.51 -39.50 27.29
N TYR A 722 9.38 -39.86 26.01
CA TYR A 722 8.67 -39.02 25.02
C TYR A 722 7.13 -39.15 25.03
N ILE A 723 6.54 -40.10 25.78
CA ILE A 723 5.06 -40.30 25.84
C ILE A 723 4.43 -39.67 27.10
N THR A 724 5.17 -38.85 27.86
CA THR A 724 4.63 -38.20 29.08
C THR A 724 4.04 -36.80 28.84
N ILE A 725 4.10 -36.25 27.62
CA ILE A 725 3.69 -34.86 27.35
C ILE A 725 2.18 -34.69 27.07
N CYS A 726 1.42 -35.75 26.74
CA CYS A 726 -0.02 -35.61 26.46
C CYS A 726 -0.97 -35.79 27.67
N ARG A 727 -0.47 -35.86 28.91
CA ARG A 727 -1.31 -36.07 30.11
C ARG A 727 -1.35 -34.93 31.13
N ARG A 728 -0.70 -33.79 30.89
CA ARG A 728 -0.74 -32.63 31.80
C ARG A 728 -1.01 -31.31 31.07
N ARG A 729 -2.26 -31.09 30.67
CA ARG A 729 -3.00 -29.80 30.74
C ARG A 729 -4.36 -29.92 30.04
N PHE A 730 -5.31 -30.52 30.74
CA PHE A 730 -6.74 -30.21 30.59
C PHE A 730 -7.24 -29.80 31.98
N PRO A 731 -7.58 -28.52 32.22
CA PRO A 731 -8.36 -28.16 33.39
C PRO A 731 -9.77 -28.73 33.22
N LYS A 732 -10.21 -29.50 34.23
CA LYS A 732 -11.60 -29.93 34.40
C LYS A 732 -12.51 -28.70 34.41
N ILE A 733 -13.42 -28.58 33.45
CA ILE A 733 -14.61 -27.74 33.60
C ILE A 733 -15.68 -28.63 34.23
N LEU A 734 -15.91 -28.43 35.53
CA LEU A 734 -17.04 -28.98 36.26
C LEU A 734 -18.32 -28.31 35.75
N THR A 735 -19.24 -29.15 35.27
CA THR A 735 -20.65 -28.83 35.14
C THR A 735 -21.25 -28.57 36.52
N HIS A 736 -21.72 -27.35 36.78
CA HIS A 736 -22.72 -27.13 37.84
C HIS A 736 -23.99 -26.58 37.19
N LYS A 737 -25.05 -27.34 37.40
CA LYS A 737 -26.44 -27.08 37.05
C LYS A 737 -27.07 -26.31 38.22
N ASP A 738 -28.01 -25.43 37.86
CA ASP A 738 -29.02 -24.77 38.70
C ASP A 738 -28.58 -23.61 39.60
N ASP A 739 -29.03 -22.39 39.26
CA ASP A 739 -29.88 -21.61 40.15
C ASP A 739 -30.66 -20.49 39.42
N ASN A 740 -31.96 -20.46 39.67
CA ASN A 740 -32.94 -19.46 39.26
C ASN A 740 -32.82 -18.19 40.12
N ARG A 741 -32.56 -17.00 39.54
CA ARG A 741 -33.19 -15.68 39.88
C ARG A 741 -32.61 -14.50 39.05
N PRO A 742 -33.34 -13.37 38.92
CA PRO A 742 -33.29 -12.47 37.77
C PRO A 742 -32.18 -11.41 37.89
N PHE A 743 -31.53 -11.08 36.78
CA PHE A 743 -30.53 -10.01 36.72
C PHE A 743 -31.08 -8.73 36.10
N ASN A 744 -31.06 -7.69 36.93
CA ASN A 744 -31.27 -6.30 36.59
C ASN A 744 -30.11 -5.72 35.77
N THR A 745 -30.41 -4.61 35.12
CA THR A 745 -29.55 -3.65 34.43
C THR A 745 -28.23 -3.33 35.12
N LEU A 746 -27.11 -3.82 34.57
CA LEU A 746 -25.81 -3.15 34.34
C LEU A 746 -24.78 -4.23 33.97
N ASP A 747 -24.44 -4.38 32.68
CA ASP A 747 -23.15 -4.88 32.18
C ASP A 747 -23.22 -5.07 30.65
N LEU A 748 -23.00 -3.98 29.92
CA LEU A 748 -22.99 -3.95 28.46
C LEU A 748 -21.55 -3.77 27.95
N HIS A 749 -20.67 -4.71 28.32
CA HIS A 749 -19.30 -4.76 27.80
C HIS A 749 -18.77 -6.21 27.76
N ARG A 750 -19.43 -7.10 27.02
CA ARG A 750 -18.86 -8.40 26.59
C ARG A 750 -19.72 -9.05 25.50
N PHE A 751 -19.70 -8.47 24.31
CA PHE A 751 -20.05 -9.18 23.07
C PHE A 751 -19.11 -8.72 21.96
N HIS A 752 -17.84 -9.09 22.12
CA HIS A 752 -16.88 -9.17 21.05
C HIS A 752 -15.97 -10.31 21.45
N ASP A 753 -16.24 -11.50 20.91
CA ASP A 753 -15.22 -12.45 20.47
C ASP A 753 -15.91 -13.65 19.82
N GLY A 754 -15.51 -13.92 18.58
CA GLY A 754 -15.95 -15.08 17.83
C GLY A 754 -15.33 -16.35 18.41
N CYS A 755 -16.14 -17.15 19.08
CA CYS A 755 -15.91 -18.58 19.18
C CYS A 755 -16.88 -19.29 18.24
N LEU A 756 -16.38 -19.64 17.06
CA LEU A 756 -16.92 -20.72 16.24
C LEU A 756 -16.70 -22.03 16.98
N LEU A 757 -17.69 -22.46 17.78
CA LEU A 757 -17.82 -23.86 18.16
C LEU A 757 -18.75 -24.53 17.15
N PHE A 758 -18.18 -25.43 16.36
CA PHE A 758 -18.90 -26.45 15.59
C PHE A 758 -19.80 -27.23 16.57
N CYS A 759 -21.11 -26.96 16.56
CA CYS A 759 -22.09 -27.90 17.07
C CYS A 759 -22.55 -28.77 15.91
N SER A 760 -21.94 -29.93 15.79
CA SER A 760 -22.49 -31.06 15.05
C SER A 760 -23.85 -31.42 15.66
N PHE A 761 -24.92 -31.34 14.87
CA PHE A 761 -26.20 -31.97 15.20
C PHE A 761 -25.97 -33.49 15.29
N PRO A 762 -26.36 -34.17 16.39
CA PRO A 762 -26.68 -35.59 16.32
C PRO A 762 -28.13 -35.71 15.88
N TYR A 763 -28.33 -36.23 14.66
CA TYR A 763 -29.52 -37.00 14.37
C TYR A 763 -29.59 -38.17 15.36
N ALA A 764 -30.67 -38.25 16.11
CA ALA A 764 -31.13 -39.48 16.72
C ALA A 764 -32.65 -39.52 16.55
N SER A 765 -33.08 -40.49 15.74
CA SER A 765 -34.40 -41.16 15.66
C SER A 765 -35.66 -40.34 15.93
#